data_AF-A0A8H6Q9N0-F1
#
_entry.id   AF-A0A8H6Q9N0-F1
#
_cell.length_a   1.000
_cell.length_b   1.000
_cell.length_c   1.000
_cell.angle_alpha   90.00
_cell.angle_beta   90.00
_cell.angle_gamma   90.00
#
_symmetry.space_group_name_H-M   'P 1'
#
loop_
_entity.id
_entity.type
_entity.pdbx_description
1 polymer ?
#
loop_
_entity_poly.entity_id
_entity_poly.type
_entity_poly.pdbx_seq_one_letter_code
_entity_poly.pdbx_strand_id
1 'polypeptide(L)'
;MVRVIILFLALLCVVLANPGRRSYETRDYFALQLDGLTDPHEVANVLGAEYEGPIGELPAHHTFSFPKENGPRIDSLSHIQRDERMDGYQDGILWAGRLTVPELQKRRVLTGLPVDSFWQGQPDPEAVRVQQKIAESLNIKDPLFREQWHLFNPVQLGNDLNVTGVWLEGITGENAITAIVDDGLDIDSLDLQQNYYAGGSYDFNDDGAEPRPRLPDDHHGTRCAGEIAAARNDVCGIGVAYNSRVSGIRLLSGKVDDIHQAAAINYDYQHNDIYSCSWGPPDDGMHMQGPAVLVQRAIVNGVQNGRGGKGSIFVFSAGNGASQDDNCNFDGYANSIYSITVGAIDRMGKHPPYSESCSALLVSAFSSGSGEGIYTTDNGVDTCFSLHSGTSAAGPLVAGVVALALSARPDLTWRDVQYLLIETAIPVHVQDGSWQTTSSGRMFSHDWGYGKVDAYSLVQKARTWNLVKRQAWYHSPWLAVHAAIPEGHTGVSHSFNVTSDIIRTANIARLEHVTVTINIDHISRGDISVTLISPERTISYLSTPRVPDRKRAGYVNWDFTSVAHWGETGIGIWTIIVQDINVNNRTGAFINWRLNLWGEAIDDSHQPLHPLPGGYEEKAPDNPSVAETVVMPSASDHQMATATAHPMDGQILQEAGSSAASAGIGTITRHSSSSQLYYNNPRFALITAILTAIIFLVIVGLHLCFGLVPVSSRNLDMQLEMRNSGNYRDSLEAHESEIYCSDIGEAGSFDLRAG
;
A
#
# COMPACT_ATOMS: atom_id res chain seq x y z
N MET A 1 2.22 -60.17 -0.06
CA MET A 1 1.16 -59.35 0.58
C MET A 1 1.71 -58.36 1.60
N VAL A 2 2.36 -58.76 2.70
CA VAL A 2 2.80 -57.82 3.77
C VAL A 2 3.61 -56.60 3.27
N ARG A 3 4.56 -56.79 2.34
CA ARG A 3 5.33 -55.66 1.75
C ARG A 3 4.52 -54.66 0.91
N VAL A 4 3.37 -55.08 0.36
CA VAL A 4 2.47 -54.18 -0.42
C VAL A 4 1.59 -53.36 0.54
N ILE A 5 1.18 -53.95 1.66
CA ILE A 5 0.41 -53.27 2.70
C ILE A 5 1.25 -52.20 3.41
N ILE A 6 2.55 -52.45 3.62
CA ILE A 6 3.47 -51.44 4.19
C ILE A 6 3.68 -50.27 3.22
N LEU A 7 3.79 -50.50 1.91
CA LEU A 7 3.83 -49.39 0.93
C LEU A 7 2.50 -48.62 0.87
N PHE A 8 1.35 -49.29 0.98
CA PHE A 8 0.05 -48.61 1.02
C PHE A 8 -0.17 -47.80 2.30
N LEU A 9 0.31 -48.28 3.46
CA LEU A 9 0.28 -47.51 4.71
C LEU A 9 1.27 -46.33 4.67
N ALA A 10 2.44 -46.50 4.05
CA ALA A 10 3.36 -45.40 3.82
C ALA A 10 2.78 -44.33 2.87
N LEU A 11 2.00 -44.71 1.85
CA LEU A 11 1.28 -43.75 1.00
C LEU A 11 0.07 -43.10 1.69
N LEU A 12 -0.65 -43.82 2.58
CA LEU A 12 -1.76 -43.23 3.34
C LEU A 12 -1.29 -42.24 4.42
N CYS A 13 -0.06 -42.36 4.93
CA CYS A 13 0.50 -41.42 5.90
C CYS A 13 1.04 -40.11 5.30
N VAL A 14 0.93 -39.89 3.98
CA VAL A 14 1.31 -38.61 3.32
C VAL A 14 0.07 -37.75 2.97
N VAL A 15 -1.14 -38.16 3.37
CA VAL A 15 -2.41 -37.47 3.05
C VAL A 15 -3.01 -36.70 4.25
N LEU A 16 -2.34 -36.67 5.41
CA LEU A 16 -2.77 -35.89 6.58
C LEU A 16 -1.62 -35.11 7.23
N ALA A 17 -1.07 -34.18 6.46
CA ALA A 17 -0.48 -32.95 6.96
C ALA A 17 -0.64 -31.85 5.90
N ASN A 18 -1.89 -31.58 5.48
CA ASN A 18 -2.18 -30.24 4.96
C ASN A 18 -2.03 -29.32 6.18
N PRO A 19 -1.08 -28.36 6.21
CA PRO A 19 -0.93 -27.47 7.35
C PRO A 19 -2.26 -26.72 7.49
N GLY A 20 -3.00 -27.01 8.57
CA GLY A 20 -4.35 -26.51 8.71
C GLY A 20 -4.33 -24.99 8.73
N ARG A 21 -5.07 -24.34 7.82
CA ARG A 21 -5.16 -22.87 7.68
C ARG A 21 -5.18 -22.22 9.06
N ARG A 22 -4.16 -21.41 9.36
CA ARG A 22 -3.82 -20.97 10.72
C ARG A 22 -5.04 -20.43 11.47
N SER A 23 -5.38 -21.06 12.60
CA SER A 23 -6.59 -20.75 13.35
C SER A 23 -6.33 -19.64 14.38
N TYR A 24 -6.22 -18.40 13.89
CA TYR A 24 -6.09 -17.20 14.75
C TYR A 24 -7.28 -16.98 15.71
N GLU A 25 -8.36 -17.75 15.59
CA GLU A 25 -9.44 -17.78 16.56
C GLU A 25 -9.04 -18.58 17.81
N THR A 26 -8.47 -19.78 17.63
CA THR A 26 -8.16 -20.74 18.70
C THR A 26 -6.69 -20.72 19.17
N ARG A 27 -5.80 -20.13 18.38
CA ARG A 27 -4.35 -20.07 18.65
C ARG A 27 -3.78 -18.67 18.48
N ASP A 28 -2.69 -18.40 19.19
CA ASP A 28 -1.82 -17.24 18.96
C ASP A 28 -0.54 -17.72 18.26
N TYR A 29 -0.07 -16.93 17.28
CA TYR A 29 1.08 -17.25 16.43
C TYR A 29 2.20 -16.21 16.60
N PHE A 30 3.44 -16.67 16.57
CA PHE A 30 4.64 -15.83 16.65
C PHE A 30 5.74 -16.40 15.75
N ALA A 31 6.64 -15.52 15.30
CA ALA A 31 7.84 -15.87 14.56
C ALA A 31 9.07 -15.62 15.43
N LEU A 32 10.02 -16.54 15.42
CA LEU A 32 11.35 -16.36 15.99
C LEU A 32 12.40 -16.38 14.88
N GLN A 33 13.43 -15.56 15.01
CA GLN A 33 14.69 -15.75 14.32
C GLN A 33 15.63 -16.50 15.26
N LEU A 34 16.15 -17.64 14.82
CA LEU A 34 17.11 -18.46 15.58
C LEU A 34 18.53 -18.28 15.02
N ASP A 35 19.53 -18.62 15.82
CA ASP A 35 20.89 -18.80 15.33
C ASP A 35 21.04 -20.14 14.57
N GLY A 36 22.22 -20.37 13.97
CA GLY A 36 22.48 -21.59 13.19
C GLY A 36 22.74 -22.86 14.01
N LEU A 37 22.66 -22.80 15.33
CA LEU A 37 22.94 -23.91 16.26
C LEU A 37 21.71 -24.35 17.07
N THR A 38 20.70 -23.49 17.15
CA THR A 38 19.47 -23.70 17.94
C THR A 38 18.43 -24.51 17.17
N ASP A 39 18.02 -25.66 17.73
CA ASP A 39 16.95 -26.47 17.15
C ASP A 39 15.55 -25.86 17.47
N PRO A 40 14.73 -25.50 16.46
CA PRO A 40 13.38 -24.99 16.69
C PRO A 40 12.48 -25.99 17.46
N HIS A 41 12.69 -27.29 17.35
CA HIS A 41 11.92 -28.27 18.12
C HIS A 41 12.25 -28.22 19.62
N GLU A 42 13.51 -27.97 20.00
CA GLU A 42 13.88 -27.77 21.40
C GLU A 42 13.27 -26.48 21.96
N VAL A 43 13.34 -25.37 21.20
CA VAL A 43 12.71 -24.09 21.57
C VAL A 43 11.20 -24.25 21.79
N ALA A 44 10.50 -24.96 20.90
CA ALA A 44 9.07 -25.24 21.06
C ALA A 44 8.78 -26.01 22.36
N ASN A 45 9.56 -27.07 22.65
CA ASN A 45 9.40 -27.88 23.86
C ASN A 45 9.60 -27.07 25.14
N VAL A 46 10.61 -26.20 25.21
CA VAL A 46 10.88 -25.38 26.41
C VAL A 46 9.81 -24.31 26.62
N LEU A 47 9.37 -23.65 25.54
CA LEU A 47 8.30 -22.65 25.61
C LEU A 47 6.92 -23.28 25.90
N GLY A 48 6.73 -24.57 25.64
CA GLY A 48 5.41 -25.22 25.63
C GLY A 48 4.58 -24.84 24.40
N ALA A 49 5.25 -24.47 23.31
CA ALA A 49 4.66 -24.09 22.02
C ALA A 49 4.63 -25.27 21.05
N GLU A 50 3.89 -25.11 19.96
CA GLU A 50 3.96 -25.99 18.79
C GLU A 50 4.85 -25.34 17.73
N TYR A 51 5.77 -26.09 17.14
CA TYR A 51 6.57 -25.63 16.00
C TYR A 51 5.83 -25.89 14.69
N GLU A 52 5.55 -24.83 13.94
CA GLU A 52 4.68 -24.86 12.75
C GLU A 52 5.48 -24.95 11.43
N GLY A 53 6.79 -24.67 11.46
CA GLY A 53 7.68 -24.75 10.30
C GLY A 53 8.53 -23.50 10.03
N PRO A 54 9.41 -23.53 9.01
CA PRO A 54 10.17 -22.36 8.55
C PRO A 54 9.26 -21.34 7.82
N ILE A 55 9.74 -20.11 7.66
CA ILE A 55 9.00 -19.00 7.04
C ILE A 55 9.56 -18.69 5.65
N GLY A 56 8.92 -19.22 4.60
CA GLY A 56 9.20 -18.87 3.19
C GLY A 56 10.69 -18.85 2.84
N GLU A 57 11.12 -17.78 2.17
CA GLU A 57 12.53 -17.54 1.80
C GLU A 57 13.31 -16.72 2.86
N LEU A 58 12.88 -16.72 4.13
CA LEU A 58 13.61 -16.07 5.23
C LEU A 58 14.47 -17.09 6.00
N PRO A 59 15.81 -17.09 5.82
CA PRO A 59 16.68 -18.03 6.52
C PRO A 59 16.58 -17.89 8.03
N ALA A 60 16.58 -19.03 8.73
CA ALA A 60 16.49 -19.12 10.20
C ALA A 60 15.29 -18.40 10.85
N HIS A 61 14.22 -18.12 10.08
CA HIS A 61 12.96 -17.63 10.62
C HIS A 61 11.94 -18.76 10.70
N HIS A 62 11.33 -18.92 11.88
CA HIS A 62 10.55 -20.10 12.27
C HIS A 62 9.23 -19.67 12.90
N THR A 63 8.13 -20.32 12.52
CA THR A 63 6.79 -20.09 13.09
C THR A 63 6.52 -21.00 14.27
N PHE A 64 5.92 -20.44 15.31
CA PHE A 64 5.47 -21.14 16.50
C PHE A 64 4.05 -20.71 16.89
N SER A 65 3.34 -21.53 17.66
CA SER A 65 2.00 -21.18 18.14
C SER A 65 1.63 -21.77 19.50
N PHE A 66 0.66 -21.14 20.16
CA PHE A 66 0.06 -21.59 21.43
C PHE A 66 -1.47 -21.73 21.31
N PRO A 67 -2.11 -22.73 21.94
CA PRO A 67 -3.56 -22.75 22.13
C PRO A 67 -3.99 -21.64 23.11
N LYS A 68 -4.97 -20.80 22.73
CA LYS A 68 -5.41 -19.67 23.57
C LYS A 68 -6.00 -20.07 24.93
N GLU A 69 -6.54 -21.27 25.04
CA GLU A 69 -7.14 -21.77 26.29
C GLU A 69 -6.09 -22.22 27.32
N ASN A 70 -4.86 -22.55 26.88
CA ASN A 70 -3.81 -23.13 27.73
C ASN A 70 -2.47 -22.38 27.64
N GLY A 71 -2.35 -21.37 26.78
CA GLY A 71 -1.13 -20.59 26.63
C GLY A 71 -0.81 -19.79 27.91
N PRO A 72 0.47 -19.64 28.28
CA PRO A 72 0.84 -18.60 29.23
C PRO A 72 0.36 -17.24 28.70
N ARG A 73 -0.10 -16.35 29.59
CA ARG A 73 -0.42 -14.95 29.22
C ARG A 73 0.88 -14.18 28.93
N ILE A 74 1.49 -14.49 27.80
CA ILE A 74 2.60 -13.74 27.22
C ILE A 74 1.97 -12.50 26.58
N ASP A 75 1.51 -11.59 27.43
CA ASP A 75 0.96 -10.29 27.02
C ASP A 75 2.06 -9.41 26.37
N SER A 76 3.33 -9.82 26.45
CA SER A 76 4.44 -9.28 25.65
C SER A 76 5.53 -10.31 25.32
N LEU A 77 6.00 -10.31 24.08
CA LEU A 77 7.06 -11.21 23.56
C LEU A 77 8.41 -11.04 24.28
N SER A 78 8.61 -9.90 24.95
CA SER A 78 9.77 -9.63 25.80
C SER A 78 9.91 -10.63 26.95
N HIS A 79 8.84 -11.35 27.31
CA HIS A 79 8.93 -12.50 28.21
C HIS A 79 9.59 -13.72 27.54
N ILE A 80 9.42 -13.95 26.23
CA ILE A 80 10.07 -15.08 25.51
C ILE A 80 11.59 -14.93 25.52
N GLN A 81 12.08 -13.70 25.32
CA GLN A 81 13.51 -13.35 25.39
C GLN A 81 14.06 -13.28 26.83
N ARG A 82 13.22 -13.42 27.87
CA ARG A 82 13.58 -13.26 29.29
C ARG A 82 13.03 -14.37 30.19
N ASP A 83 12.58 -15.49 29.60
CA ASP A 83 12.00 -16.58 30.36
C ASP A 83 13.12 -17.35 31.07
N GLU A 84 13.08 -17.45 32.40
CA GLU A 84 14.07 -18.18 33.20
C GLU A 84 14.13 -19.68 32.83
N ARG A 85 13.08 -20.21 32.17
CA ARG A 85 13.08 -21.59 31.64
C ARG A 85 13.95 -21.73 30.39
N MET A 86 14.32 -20.63 29.74
CA MET A 86 15.16 -20.56 28.54
C MET A 86 16.66 -20.34 28.84
N ASP A 87 17.09 -20.48 30.10
CA ASP A 87 18.50 -20.36 30.50
C ASP A 87 19.39 -21.30 29.65
N GLY A 88 20.24 -20.70 28.82
CA GLY A 88 21.10 -21.38 27.84
C GLY A 88 20.63 -21.31 26.38
N TYR A 89 19.34 -21.01 26.13
CA TYR A 89 18.77 -20.81 24.79
C TYR A 89 18.43 -19.34 24.47
N GLN A 90 18.42 -18.45 25.46
CA GLN A 90 18.23 -17.00 25.24
C GLN A 90 19.24 -16.41 24.24
N ASP A 91 20.49 -16.86 24.27
CA ASP A 91 21.55 -16.43 23.33
C ASP A 91 21.27 -16.87 21.87
N GLY A 92 20.45 -17.91 21.68
CA GLY A 92 20.10 -18.46 20.36
C GLY A 92 18.88 -17.81 19.70
N ILE A 93 18.09 -17.00 20.42
CA ILE A 93 16.92 -16.29 19.87
C ILE A 93 17.32 -14.87 19.50
N LEU A 94 17.61 -14.67 18.22
CA LEU A 94 18.07 -13.39 17.67
C LEU A 94 16.95 -12.34 17.57
N TRP A 95 15.70 -12.78 17.42
CA TRP A 95 14.51 -11.92 17.37
C TRP A 95 13.22 -12.69 17.64
N ALA A 96 12.19 -12.00 18.14
CA ALA A 96 10.84 -12.52 18.31
C ALA A 96 9.79 -11.48 17.87
N GLY A 97 8.80 -11.91 17.08
CA GLY A 97 7.68 -11.08 16.61
C GLY A 97 6.34 -11.78 16.74
N ARG A 98 5.31 -11.08 17.22
CA ARG A 98 3.93 -11.58 17.24
C ARG A 98 3.35 -11.36 15.85
N LEU A 99 2.61 -12.35 15.37
CA LEU A 99 2.02 -12.32 14.04
C LEU A 99 0.60 -11.79 14.11
N THR A 100 0.25 -11.02 13.09
CA THR A 100 -1.04 -10.36 12.94
C THR A 100 -1.69 -10.76 11.62
N VAL A 101 -2.96 -10.38 11.49
CA VAL A 101 -3.74 -10.48 10.25
C VAL A 101 -4.14 -9.04 9.90
N PRO A 102 -3.31 -8.31 9.15
CA PRO A 102 -3.62 -6.94 8.76
C PRO A 102 -4.85 -6.89 7.84
N GLU A 103 -5.55 -5.76 7.85
CA GLU A 103 -6.46 -5.43 6.76
C GLU A 103 -5.64 -4.93 5.58
N LEU A 104 -5.82 -5.56 4.42
CA LEU A 104 -5.21 -5.20 3.15
C LEU A 104 -6.29 -5.21 2.07
N GLN A 105 -6.17 -4.30 1.10
CA GLN A 105 -7.14 -4.17 0.02
C GLN A 105 -6.42 -4.07 -1.34
N LYS A 106 -7.06 -4.68 -2.35
CA LYS A 106 -6.73 -4.45 -3.76
C LYS A 106 -7.07 -3.01 -4.08
N ARG A 107 -6.09 -2.23 -4.53
CA ARG A 107 -6.29 -0.84 -4.92
C ARG A 107 -7.23 -0.82 -6.13
N ARG A 108 -8.44 -0.27 -5.99
CA ARG A 108 -9.46 -0.27 -7.05
C ARG A 108 -10.29 1.01 -6.97
N VAL A 109 -10.59 1.63 -8.12
CA VAL A 109 -11.54 2.74 -8.16
C VAL A 109 -12.96 2.18 -8.08
N LEU A 110 -13.60 2.29 -6.91
CA LEU A 110 -14.94 1.75 -6.64
C LEU A 110 -16.06 2.48 -7.41
N THR A 111 -15.83 3.75 -7.77
CA THR A 111 -16.73 4.52 -8.62
C THR A 111 -16.41 4.25 -10.09
N GLY A 112 -17.31 3.55 -10.78
CA GLY A 112 -17.20 3.38 -12.23
C GLY A 112 -17.09 4.73 -12.94
N LEU A 113 -16.20 4.81 -13.93
CA LEU A 113 -16.09 5.99 -14.79
C LEU A 113 -17.48 6.36 -15.35
N PRO A 114 -17.83 7.66 -15.44
CA PRO A 114 -19.03 8.08 -16.16
C PRO A 114 -18.96 7.58 -17.60
N VAL A 115 -19.79 6.57 -17.93
CA VAL A 115 -19.78 5.89 -19.25
C VAL A 115 -20.22 6.82 -20.39
N ASP A 116 -20.81 7.97 -20.05
CA ASP A 116 -21.41 8.93 -20.97
C ASP A 116 -20.40 9.88 -21.67
N SER A 117 -19.08 9.74 -21.46
CA SER A 117 -18.07 10.59 -22.11
C SER A 117 -16.77 9.89 -22.53
N PHE A 118 -16.87 8.82 -23.33
CA PHE A 118 -15.75 8.37 -24.17
C PHE A 118 -15.23 9.54 -25.01
N TRP A 119 -13.92 9.82 -24.92
CA TRP A 119 -13.35 11.02 -25.55
C TRP A 119 -13.21 10.86 -27.07
N GLN A 120 -14.07 11.56 -27.82
CA GLN A 120 -14.03 11.60 -29.29
C GLN A 120 -13.01 12.61 -29.83
N GLY A 121 -11.74 12.45 -29.46
CA GLY A 121 -10.65 13.17 -30.12
C GLY A 121 -10.41 12.63 -31.54
N GLN A 122 -10.16 13.52 -32.50
CA GLN A 122 -9.74 13.09 -33.84
C GLN A 122 -8.26 12.69 -33.80
N PRO A 123 -7.88 11.47 -34.24
CA PRO A 123 -6.49 11.04 -34.24
C PRO A 123 -5.70 11.77 -35.33
N ASP A 124 -4.42 12.05 -35.06
CA ASP A 124 -3.50 12.61 -36.02
C ASP A 124 -3.21 11.61 -37.15
N PRO A 125 -3.43 11.98 -38.44
CA PRO A 125 -3.26 11.05 -39.56
C PRO A 125 -1.83 10.51 -39.75
N GLU A 126 -0.79 11.27 -39.37
CA GLU A 126 0.59 10.78 -39.46
C GLU A 126 0.91 9.85 -38.30
N ALA A 127 0.43 10.14 -37.08
CA ALA A 127 0.58 9.24 -35.94
C ALA A 127 -0.12 7.89 -36.18
N VAL A 128 -1.33 7.88 -36.76
CA VAL A 128 -2.01 6.64 -37.20
C VAL A 128 -1.19 5.90 -38.25
N ARG A 129 -0.56 6.61 -39.20
CA ARG A 129 0.32 6.01 -40.21
C ARG A 129 1.60 5.44 -39.60
N VAL A 130 2.13 6.05 -38.53
CA VAL A 130 3.28 5.56 -37.77
C VAL A 130 2.88 4.30 -36.97
N GLN A 131 1.76 4.33 -36.23
CA GLN A 131 1.22 3.17 -35.51
C GLN A 131 1.01 1.97 -36.44
N GLN A 132 0.45 2.20 -37.64
CA GLN A 132 0.26 1.16 -38.65
C GLN A 132 1.60 0.57 -39.14
N LYS A 133 2.60 1.41 -39.43
CA LYS A 133 3.93 0.93 -39.82
C LYS A 133 4.63 0.16 -38.70
N ILE A 134 4.44 0.55 -37.44
CA ILE A 134 4.97 -0.17 -36.27
C ILE A 134 4.33 -1.56 -36.21
N ALA A 135 3.00 -1.64 -36.31
CA ALA A 135 2.28 -2.91 -36.33
C ALA A 135 2.72 -3.82 -37.49
N GLU A 136 2.88 -3.27 -38.70
CA GLU A 136 3.39 -4.01 -39.87
C GLU A 136 4.84 -4.48 -39.66
N SER A 137 5.74 -3.61 -39.17
CA SER A 137 7.17 -3.91 -38.99
C SER A 137 7.42 -4.93 -37.89
N LEU A 138 6.61 -4.89 -36.83
CA LEU A 138 6.67 -5.82 -35.70
C LEU A 138 5.69 -6.99 -35.83
N ASN A 139 4.94 -7.11 -36.94
CA ASN A 139 3.89 -8.12 -37.16
C ASN A 139 2.94 -8.25 -35.94
N ILE A 140 2.46 -7.12 -35.43
CA ILE A 140 1.41 -7.02 -34.41
C ILE A 140 0.08 -7.07 -35.15
N LYS A 141 -0.79 -8.02 -34.81
CA LYS A 141 -2.17 -8.10 -35.35
C LYS A 141 -3.23 -8.19 -34.25
N ASP A 142 -2.79 -8.06 -33.01
CA ASP A 142 -3.53 -8.12 -31.77
C ASP A 142 -4.63 -7.05 -31.79
N PRO A 143 -5.92 -7.43 -31.64
CA PRO A 143 -7.05 -6.62 -32.07
C PRO A 143 -7.23 -5.30 -31.31
N LEU A 144 -6.67 -5.18 -30.10
CA LEU A 144 -6.75 -3.98 -29.23
C LEU A 144 -5.50 -3.10 -29.28
N PHE A 145 -4.46 -3.45 -30.07
CA PHE A 145 -3.21 -2.66 -30.08
C PHE A 145 -3.42 -1.20 -30.51
N ARG A 146 -4.43 -0.92 -31.34
CA ARG A 146 -4.72 0.47 -31.78
C ARG A 146 -5.42 1.29 -30.70
N GLU A 147 -6.14 0.61 -29.83
CA GLU A 147 -6.91 1.12 -28.69
C GLU A 147 -6.02 1.28 -27.43
N GLN A 148 -4.92 0.53 -27.31
CA GLN A 148 -3.89 0.63 -26.28
C GLN A 148 -3.08 1.94 -26.35
N TRP A 149 -3.78 3.05 -26.11
CA TRP A 149 -3.27 4.42 -26.17
C TRP A 149 -2.08 4.67 -25.24
N HIS A 150 -1.96 3.93 -24.14
CA HIS A 150 -0.84 4.01 -23.20
C HIS A 150 0.48 3.49 -23.80
N LEU A 151 0.44 2.66 -24.85
CA LEU A 151 1.61 2.17 -25.60
C LEU A 151 1.96 3.10 -26.78
N PHE A 152 0.94 3.63 -27.46
CA PHE A 152 1.07 4.63 -28.52
C PHE A 152 -0.23 5.44 -28.64
N ASN A 153 -0.20 6.76 -28.44
CA ASN A 153 -1.40 7.59 -28.43
C ASN A 153 -1.53 8.44 -29.71
N PRO A 154 -2.34 8.04 -30.71
CA PRO A 154 -2.51 8.82 -31.93
C PRO A 154 -3.40 10.07 -31.74
N VAL A 155 -4.01 10.28 -30.57
CA VAL A 155 -4.94 11.40 -30.31
C VAL A 155 -4.29 12.49 -29.46
N GLN A 156 -3.68 12.13 -28.33
CA GLN A 156 -2.88 13.03 -27.51
C GLN A 156 -1.41 12.66 -27.68
N LEU A 157 -0.77 13.23 -28.71
CA LEU A 157 0.59 12.85 -29.11
C LEU A 157 1.58 13.01 -27.94
N GLY A 158 2.31 11.93 -27.64
CA GLY A 158 3.24 11.88 -26.53
C GLY A 158 2.60 11.60 -25.16
N ASN A 159 1.28 11.46 -25.05
CA ASN A 159 0.64 10.89 -23.85
C ASN A 159 0.55 9.36 -23.96
N ASP A 160 1.73 8.76 -24.07
CA ASP A 160 2.01 7.32 -24.06
C ASP A 160 3.39 7.08 -23.41
N LEU A 161 3.72 5.81 -23.16
CA LEU A 161 4.95 5.36 -22.52
C LEU A 161 6.20 5.50 -23.41
N ASN A 162 6.08 5.93 -24.67
CA ASN A 162 7.18 5.95 -25.64
C ASN A 162 7.88 4.57 -25.79
N VAL A 163 7.10 3.49 -25.80
CA VAL A 163 7.63 2.11 -25.77
C VAL A 163 8.01 1.58 -27.16
N THR A 164 7.31 2.01 -28.21
CA THR A 164 7.44 1.42 -29.55
C THR A 164 8.85 1.51 -30.15
N GLY A 165 9.61 2.56 -29.83
CA GLY A 165 11.02 2.69 -30.22
C GLY A 165 11.93 1.61 -29.61
N VAL A 166 11.62 1.14 -28.40
CA VAL A 166 12.35 0.06 -27.71
C VAL A 166 12.14 -1.27 -28.44
N TRP A 167 10.88 -1.55 -28.81
CA TRP A 167 10.52 -2.76 -29.57
C TRP A 167 11.11 -2.79 -30.97
N LEU A 168 11.18 -1.65 -31.66
CA LEU A 168 11.83 -1.53 -32.97
C LEU A 168 13.35 -1.78 -32.91
N GLU A 169 13.97 -1.63 -31.74
CA GLU A 169 15.36 -2.01 -31.47
C GLU A 169 15.50 -3.48 -30.99
N GLY A 170 14.41 -4.25 -30.98
CA GLY A 170 14.39 -5.67 -30.61
C GLY A 170 14.31 -5.95 -29.10
N ILE A 171 14.25 -4.92 -28.26
CA ILE A 171 14.12 -5.10 -26.80
C ILE A 171 12.64 -5.26 -26.45
N THR A 172 12.30 -6.40 -25.86
CA THR A 172 10.90 -6.85 -25.70
C THR A 172 10.62 -7.52 -24.36
N GLY A 173 11.58 -7.50 -23.42
CA GLY A 173 11.43 -8.03 -22.07
C GLY A 173 12.05 -9.41 -21.84
N GLU A 174 12.70 -9.99 -22.86
CA GLU A 174 13.27 -11.33 -22.83
C GLU A 174 14.12 -11.59 -21.57
N ASN A 175 13.87 -12.75 -20.93
CA ASN A 175 14.50 -13.22 -19.69
C ASN A 175 14.17 -12.45 -18.40
N ALA A 176 13.44 -11.34 -18.44
CA ALA A 176 12.90 -10.73 -17.23
C ALA A 176 11.64 -11.48 -16.77
N ILE A 177 11.48 -11.65 -15.45
CA ILE A 177 10.29 -12.27 -14.85
C ILE A 177 9.64 -11.32 -13.83
N THR A 178 8.35 -11.03 -14.02
CA THR A 178 7.57 -10.20 -13.09
C THR A 178 6.52 -11.03 -12.36
N ALA A 179 6.60 -11.05 -11.03
CA ALA A 179 5.59 -11.62 -10.17
C ALA A 179 4.44 -10.62 -9.93
N ILE A 180 3.21 -11.08 -10.12
CA ILE A 180 1.99 -10.35 -9.80
C ILE A 180 1.50 -10.84 -8.44
N VAL A 181 1.70 -10.03 -7.39
CA VAL A 181 1.25 -10.35 -6.03
C VAL A 181 -0.15 -9.78 -5.85
N ASP A 182 -1.20 -10.57 -6.13
CA ASP A 182 -2.57 -10.07 -6.20
C ASP A 182 -3.64 -11.16 -5.91
N ASP A 183 -4.81 -11.14 -6.56
CA ASP A 183 -5.90 -12.12 -6.41
C ASP A 183 -5.82 -13.35 -7.33
N GLY A 184 -4.77 -13.44 -8.14
CA GLY A 184 -4.47 -14.59 -8.97
C GLY A 184 -4.04 -14.22 -10.38
N LEU A 185 -3.80 -15.26 -11.18
CA LEU A 185 -3.41 -15.14 -12.58
C LEU A 185 -4.14 -16.21 -13.38
N ASP A 186 -4.91 -15.82 -14.39
CA ASP A 186 -5.54 -16.77 -15.31
C ASP A 186 -4.50 -17.37 -16.27
N ILE A 187 -3.98 -18.53 -15.89
CA ILE A 187 -2.96 -19.26 -16.63
C ILE A 187 -3.50 -19.96 -17.89
N ASP A 188 -4.83 -20.01 -18.09
CA ASP A 188 -5.46 -20.53 -19.30
C ASP A 188 -5.81 -19.41 -20.31
N SER A 189 -5.57 -18.14 -19.98
CA SER A 189 -5.71 -17.02 -20.91
C SER A 189 -4.76 -17.20 -22.10
N LEU A 190 -5.28 -17.19 -23.32
CA LEU A 190 -4.49 -17.39 -24.55
C LEU A 190 -3.39 -16.33 -24.73
N ASP A 191 -3.61 -15.14 -24.18
CA ASP A 191 -2.69 -14.00 -24.22
C ASP A 191 -1.54 -14.13 -23.18
N LEU A 192 -1.77 -14.85 -22.06
CA LEU A 192 -0.80 -15.00 -20.97
C LEU A 192 -0.10 -16.37 -20.93
N GLN A 193 -0.75 -17.44 -21.39
CA GLN A 193 -0.26 -18.83 -21.26
C GLN A 193 1.16 -19.07 -21.84
N GLN A 194 1.57 -18.29 -22.84
CA GLN A 194 2.91 -18.39 -23.45
C GLN A 194 4.00 -17.80 -22.53
N ASN A 195 3.65 -16.75 -21.79
CA ASN A 195 4.55 -15.97 -20.96
C ASN A 195 4.44 -16.35 -19.47
N TYR A 196 3.49 -17.21 -19.11
CA TYR A 196 3.32 -17.73 -17.75
C TYR A 196 4.58 -18.47 -17.24
N TYR A 197 5.01 -18.11 -16.03
CA TYR A 197 6.11 -18.76 -15.31
C TYR A 197 5.62 -19.47 -14.04
N ALA A 198 5.40 -20.78 -14.18
CA ALA A 198 4.95 -21.63 -13.09
C ALA A 198 5.91 -21.73 -11.90
N GLY A 199 7.22 -21.64 -12.13
CA GLY A 199 8.23 -21.81 -11.06
C GLY A 199 8.10 -20.77 -9.94
N GLY A 200 7.93 -19.50 -10.34
CA GLY A 200 7.77 -18.38 -9.42
C GLY A 200 6.33 -18.07 -9.05
N SER A 201 5.39 -19.01 -9.28
CA SER A 201 3.96 -18.84 -8.98
C SER A 201 3.51 -19.69 -7.78
N TYR A 202 2.52 -19.18 -7.03
CA TYR A 202 1.91 -19.89 -5.89
C TYR A 202 0.55 -19.31 -5.48
N ASP A 203 -0.29 -20.11 -4.83
CA ASP A 203 -1.56 -19.73 -4.20
C ASP A 203 -1.45 -19.84 -2.67
N PHE A 204 -1.26 -18.69 -2.01
CA PHE A 204 -1.17 -18.56 -0.54
C PHE A 204 -2.55 -18.46 0.13
N ASN A 205 -3.64 -18.41 -0.63
CA ASN A 205 -5.00 -18.38 -0.09
C ASN A 205 -5.57 -19.77 0.14
N ASP A 206 -5.17 -20.73 -0.72
CA ASP A 206 -5.64 -22.12 -0.75
C ASP A 206 -4.49 -23.16 -0.81
N ASP A 207 -3.24 -22.74 -0.51
CA ASP A 207 -2.04 -23.56 -0.37
C ASP A 207 -1.75 -24.51 -1.56
N GLY A 208 -1.52 -23.94 -2.75
CA GLY A 208 -1.28 -24.70 -3.98
C GLY A 208 -0.34 -24.05 -4.98
N ALA A 209 0.16 -24.82 -5.95
CA ALA A 209 1.13 -24.33 -6.94
C ALA A 209 0.52 -23.46 -8.07
N GLU A 210 -0.78 -23.62 -8.36
CA GLU A 210 -1.44 -22.88 -9.45
C GLU A 210 -2.22 -21.67 -8.91
N PRO A 211 -1.84 -20.42 -9.27
CA PRO A 211 -2.40 -19.18 -8.71
C PRO A 211 -3.75 -18.78 -9.33
N ARG A 212 -4.57 -19.77 -9.70
CA ARG A 212 -5.79 -19.55 -10.50
C ARG A 212 -6.81 -18.69 -9.73
N PRO A 213 -7.40 -17.66 -10.36
CA PRO A 213 -8.59 -16.97 -9.88
C PRO A 213 -9.70 -17.95 -9.49
N ARG A 214 -10.39 -17.71 -8.36
CA ARG A 214 -11.49 -18.59 -7.90
C ARG A 214 -12.75 -17.84 -7.48
N LEU A 215 -12.63 -16.60 -7.01
CA LEU A 215 -13.74 -15.76 -6.60
C LEU A 215 -14.24 -14.90 -7.76
N PRO A 216 -15.53 -14.49 -7.78
CA PRO A 216 -16.09 -13.61 -8.80
C PRO A 216 -15.47 -12.22 -8.88
N ASP A 217 -14.58 -11.85 -7.95
CA ASP A 217 -13.83 -10.60 -7.95
C ASP A 217 -12.31 -10.80 -8.16
N ASP A 218 -11.82 -12.03 -8.37
CA ASP A 218 -10.39 -12.37 -8.57
C ASP A 218 -9.87 -11.99 -9.99
N HIS A 219 -10.21 -10.79 -10.47
CA HIS A 219 -9.93 -10.34 -11.85
C HIS A 219 -8.67 -9.47 -11.99
N HIS A 220 -8.07 -9.05 -10.88
CA HIS A 220 -7.18 -7.89 -10.87
C HIS A 220 -5.75 -8.27 -11.24
N GLY A 221 -5.22 -9.36 -10.67
CA GLY A 221 -3.89 -9.86 -11.06
C GLY A 221 -3.80 -10.25 -12.54
N THR A 222 -4.84 -10.87 -13.11
CA THR A 222 -4.91 -11.18 -14.56
C THR A 222 -4.88 -9.92 -15.43
N ARG A 223 -5.51 -8.83 -15.01
CA ARG A 223 -5.50 -7.54 -15.73
C ARG A 223 -4.12 -6.88 -15.67
N CYS A 224 -3.51 -6.85 -14.48
CA CYS A 224 -2.16 -6.33 -14.28
C CYS A 224 -1.10 -7.15 -15.05
N ALA A 225 -1.27 -8.46 -15.16
CA ALA A 225 -0.35 -9.33 -15.91
C ALA A 225 -0.32 -9.01 -17.41
N GLY A 226 -1.48 -8.73 -18.02
CA GLY A 226 -1.57 -8.38 -19.44
C GLY A 226 -0.85 -7.07 -19.78
N GLU A 227 -0.94 -6.07 -18.91
CA GLU A 227 -0.23 -4.78 -19.08
C GLU A 227 1.28 -4.97 -19.17
N ILE A 228 1.82 -5.96 -18.45
CA ILE A 228 3.25 -6.29 -18.44
C ILE A 228 3.60 -7.20 -19.62
N ALA A 229 2.92 -8.34 -19.77
CA ALA A 229 3.36 -9.44 -20.63
C ALA A 229 2.23 -10.18 -21.39
N ALA A 230 1.13 -9.51 -21.75
CA ALA A 230 0.28 -9.96 -22.86
C ALA A 230 1.16 -10.22 -24.10
N ALA A 231 1.00 -11.38 -24.72
CA ALA A 231 1.85 -11.86 -25.79
C ALA A 231 1.38 -11.29 -27.13
N ARG A 232 2.33 -10.96 -28.02
CA ARG A 232 2.02 -10.60 -29.42
C ARG A 232 1.64 -11.86 -30.21
N ASN A 233 0.38 -12.26 -30.19
CA ASN A 233 -0.11 -13.56 -30.69
C ASN A 233 -1.48 -13.54 -31.41
N ASP A 234 -1.95 -12.35 -31.82
CA ASP A 234 -3.25 -12.07 -32.46
C ASP A 234 -4.47 -12.15 -31.49
N VAL A 235 -4.27 -12.18 -30.17
CA VAL A 235 -5.32 -12.17 -29.11
C VAL A 235 -5.28 -10.84 -28.35
N CYS A 236 -6.44 -10.35 -27.87
CA CYS A 236 -6.57 -9.13 -27.07
C CYS A 236 -5.63 -7.97 -27.47
N GLY A 237 -4.56 -7.71 -26.72
CA GLY A 237 -3.65 -6.58 -26.93
C GLY A 237 -2.18 -7.02 -26.93
N ILE A 238 -1.30 -6.17 -26.41
CA ILE A 238 0.12 -6.48 -26.23
C ILE A 238 0.63 -5.87 -24.92
N GLY A 239 1.49 -6.59 -24.20
CA GLY A 239 2.11 -6.10 -22.97
C GLY A 239 3.26 -5.15 -23.29
N VAL A 240 3.61 -4.27 -22.34
CA VAL A 240 4.79 -3.38 -22.44
C VAL A 240 6.06 -4.19 -22.73
N ALA A 241 6.18 -5.36 -22.11
CA ALA A 241 7.28 -6.31 -22.22
C ALA A 241 6.76 -7.69 -22.68
N TYR A 242 6.15 -7.76 -23.87
CA TYR A 242 5.44 -8.93 -24.40
C TYR A 242 6.25 -10.22 -24.63
N ASN A 243 7.58 -10.21 -24.46
CA ASN A 243 8.44 -11.41 -24.41
C ASN A 243 9.08 -11.64 -23.02
N SER A 244 8.74 -10.83 -22.03
CA SER A 244 9.01 -11.14 -20.61
C SER A 244 8.08 -12.24 -20.12
N ARG A 245 8.33 -12.73 -18.91
CA ARG A 245 7.48 -13.71 -18.24
C ARG A 245 6.74 -13.11 -17.07
N VAL A 246 5.56 -13.66 -16.77
CA VAL A 246 4.75 -13.31 -15.60
C VAL A 246 4.47 -14.53 -14.74
N SER A 247 4.66 -14.38 -13.44
CA SER A 247 4.25 -15.35 -12.42
C SER A 247 3.09 -14.79 -11.59
N GLY A 248 2.22 -15.66 -11.11
CA GLY A 248 1.08 -15.28 -10.29
C GLY A 248 1.31 -15.69 -8.84
N ILE A 249 1.21 -14.75 -7.92
CA ILE A 249 1.27 -14.97 -6.48
C ILE A 249 -0.09 -14.57 -5.91
N ARG A 250 -0.99 -15.55 -5.77
CA ARG A 250 -2.34 -15.33 -5.27
C ARG A 250 -2.28 -15.18 -3.75
N LEU A 251 -2.60 -13.98 -3.29
CA LEU A 251 -2.54 -13.53 -1.90
C LEU A 251 -3.85 -12.85 -1.45
N LEU A 252 -4.50 -12.07 -2.32
CA LEU A 252 -5.52 -11.08 -1.92
C LEU A 252 -6.98 -11.58 -1.95
N SER A 253 -7.21 -12.87 -2.19
CA SER A 253 -8.54 -13.49 -2.27
C SER A 253 -9.06 -14.00 -0.91
N GLY A 254 -8.67 -13.36 0.20
CA GLY A 254 -9.01 -13.81 1.54
C GLY A 254 -8.14 -13.17 2.63
N LYS A 255 -8.29 -13.64 3.88
CA LYS A 255 -7.44 -13.18 5.00
C LYS A 255 -6.00 -13.66 4.81
N VAL A 256 -5.06 -12.74 4.99
CA VAL A 256 -3.61 -12.96 4.88
C VAL A 256 -2.96 -12.61 6.21
N ASP A 257 -2.06 -13.45 6.69
CA ASP A 257 -1.26 -13.15 7.87
C ASP A 257 0.15 -12.70 7.50
N ASP A 258 0.92 -12.25 8.49
CA ASP A 258 2.28 -11.75 8.27
C ASP A 258 3.25 -12.81 7.74
N ILE A 259 2.98 -14.12 7.92
CA ILE A 259 3.79 -15.20 7.34
C ILE A 259 3.53 -15.31 5.85
N HIS A 260 2.26 -15.35 5.43
CA HIS A 260 1.91 -15.45 4.01
C HIS A 260 2.33 -14.20 3.24
N GLN A 261 2.21 -13.00 3.81
CA GLN A 261 2.79 -11.79 3.22
C GLN A 261 4.32 -11.90 3.08
N ALA A 262 5.03 -12.30 4.15
CA ALA A 262 6.49 -12.40 4.14
C ALA A 262 7.01 -13.48 3.19
N ALA A 263 6.29 -14.58 2.99
CA ALA A 263 6.64 -15.63 2.04
C ALA A 263 6.25 -15.27 0.60
N ALA A 264 5.13 -14.56 0.40
CA ALA A 264 4.67 -14.14 -0.92
C ALA A 264 5.56 -13.06 -1.54
N ILE A 265 5.94 -12.04 -0.75
CA ILE A 265 6.73 -10.90 -1.23
C ILE A 265 8.19 -11.24 -1.58
N ASN A 266 8.64 -12.47 -1.30
CA ASN A 266 9.95 -12.97 -1.73
C ASN A 266 9.89 -14.38 -2.36
N TYR A 267 8.71 -14.86 -2.75
CA TYR A 267 8.56 -16.18 -3.35
C TYR A 267 9.36 -16.27 -4.67
N ASP A 268 10.28 -17.22 -4.76
CA ASP A 268 11.21 -17.41 -5.88
C ASP A 268 12.04 -16.15 -6.26
N TYR A 269 12.42 -15.33 -5.28
CA TYR A 269 13.16 -14.06 -5.43
C TYR A 269 14.54 -14.14 -6.12
N GLN A 270 15.01 -15.34 -6.47
CA GLN A 270 16.19 -15.53 -7.32
C GLN A 270 15.86 -15.51 -8.82
N HIS A 271 14.62 -15.86 -9.22
CA HIS A 271 14.17 -15.86 -10.60
C HIS A 271 13.09 -14.81 -10.89
N ASN A 272 12.17 -14.55 -9.94
CA ASN A 272 11.26 -13.41 -10.00
C ASN A 272 12.08 -12.12 -9.80
N ASP A 273 12.32 -11.37 -10.89
CA ASP A 273 13.10 -10.13 -10.86
C ASP A 273 12.33 -8.98 -10.21
N ILE A 274 11.06 -8.84 -10.60
CA ILE A 274 10.20 -7.70 -10.28
C ILE A 274 8.95 -8.24 -9.58
N TYR A 275 8.48 -7.53 -8.55
CA TYR A 275 7.23 -7.81 -7.85
C TYR A 275 6.30 -6.61 -8.04
N SER A 276 5.20 -6.81 -8.76
CA SER A 276 4.17 -5.79 -9.00
C SER A 276 3.06 -5.95 -7.98
N CYS A 277 2.86 -4.92 -7.14
CA CYS A 277 2.02 -4.95 -5.96
C CYS A 277 0.96 -3.82 -6.00
N SER A 278 -0.19 -4.12 -6.58
CA SER A 278 -1.32 -3.19 -6.73
C SER A 278 -2.26 -3.21 -5.50
N TRP A 279 -1.69 -3.17 -4.30
CA TRP A 279 -2.39 -3.33 -3.01
C TRP A 279 -1.68 -2.60 -1.86
N GLY A 280 -2.41 -2.37 -0.77
CA GLY A 280 -1.94 -1.71 0.45
C GLY A 280 -2.97 -1.83 1.57
N PRO A 281 -2.89 -0.98 2.61
CA PRO A 281 -4.00 -0.73 3.54
C PRO A 281 -5.24 -0.16 2.79
N PRO A 282 -6.38 0.01 3.46
CA PRO A 282 -7.54 0.69 2.87
C PRO A 282 -7.26 2.18 2.54
N ASP A 283 -7.48 2.56 1.28
CA ASP A 283 -7.32 3.92 0.72
C ASP A 283 -8.45 4.89 1.18
N ASP A 284 -8.70 5.04 2.49
CA ASP A 284 -9.89 5.71 3.04
C ASP A 284 -9.66 7.06 3.72
N GLY A 285 -8.44 7.60 3.68
CA GLY A 285 -8.09 8.85 4.36
C GLY A 285 -8.00 8.72 5.88
N MET A 286 -8.10 7.51 6.44
CA MET A 286 -8.08 7.21 7.88
C MET A 286 -7.00 6.21 8.28
N HIS A 287 -6.66 5.26 7.42
CA HIS A 287 -5.64 4.25 7.74
C HIS A 287 -4.23 4.84 7.84
N MET A 288 -3.38 4.17 8.61
CA MET A 288 -1.96 4.52 8.78
C MET A 288 -1.31 3.24 9.28
N GLN A 289 -0.72 2.50 8.35
CA GLN A 289 -0.41 1.09 8.52
C GLN A 289 0.67 0.71 7.52
N GLY A 290 1.60 -0.14 7.95
CA GLY A 290 2.66 -0.65 7.11
C GLY A 290 2.87 -2.15 7.30
N PRO A 291 3.85 -2.73 6.59
CA PRO A 291 4.28 -4.10 6.80
C PRO A 291 4.72 -4.33 8.24
N ALA A 292 4.28 -5.44 8.83
CA ALA A 292 4.83 -5.94 10.08
C ALA A 292 6.33 -6.24 9.93
N VAL A 293 7.09 -6.24 11.02
CA VAL A 293 8.57 -6.42 11.00
C VAL A 293 9.00 -7.69 10.24
N LEU A 294 8.23 -8.78 10.28
CA LEU A 294 8.52 -9.99 9.49
C LEU A 294 8.44 -9.73 7.97
N VAL A 295 7.44 -8.97 7.52
CA VAL A 295 7.26 -8.60 6.11
C VAL A 295 8.33 -7.58 5.68
N GLN A 296 8.69 -6.63 6.55
CA GLN A 296 9.83 -5.74 6.32
C GLN A 296 11.14 -6.52 6.13
N ARG A 297 11.38 -7.56 6.95
CA ARG A 297 12.52 -8.46 6.80
C ARG A 297 12.50 -9.22 5.48
N ALA A 298 11.33 -9.64 5.00
CA ALA A 298 11.18 -10.28 3.69
C ALA A 298 11.53 -9.34 2.53
N ILE A 299 11.09 -8.09 2.58
CA ILE A 299 11.46 -7.04 1.61
C ILE A 299 12.96 -6.78 1.63
N VAL A 300 13.55 -6.64 2.83
CA VAL A 300 15.00 -6.42 3.01
C VAL A 300 15.81 -7.61 2.49
N ASN A 301 15.36 -8.85 2.72
CA ASN A 301 15.96 -10.05 2.12
C ASN A 301 15.88 -10.02 0.59
N GLY A 302 14.73 -9.62 0.02
CA GLY A 302 14.54 -9.45 -1.41
C GLY A 302 15.54 -8.48 -2.03
N VAL A 303 15.66 -7.25 -1.51
CA VAL A 303 16.58 -6.23 -2.06
C VAL A 303 18.07 -6.51 -1.80
N GLN A 304 18.42 -7.36 -0.82
CA GLN A 304 19.82 -7.70 -0.53
C GLN A 304 20.30 -8.97 -1.25
N ASN A 305 19.46 -10.00 -1.30
CA ASN A 305 19.87 -11.33 -1.73
C ASN A 305 19.23 -11.75 -3.08
N GLY A 306 18.13 -11.10 -3.49
CA GLY A 306 17.41 -11.44 -4.72
C GLY A 306 18.22 -11.21 -5.99
N ARG A 307 17.85 -11.94 -7.06
CA ARG A 307 18.49 -11.87 -8.39
C ARG A 307 20.01 -12.04 -8.34
N GLY A 308 20.51 -12.92 -7.47
CA GLY A 308 21.94 -13.12 -7.21
C GLY A 308 22.62 -11.96 -6.49
N GLY A 309 21.94 -11.29 -5.57
CA GLY A 309 22.47 -10.16 -4.79
C GLY A 309 22.36 -8.78 -5.45
N LYS A 310 21.64 -8.66 -6.58
CA LYS A 310 21.31 -7.37 -7.21
C LYS A 310 20.08 -6.72 -6.57
N GLY A 311 19.29 -7.51 -5.86
CA GLY A 311 18.06 -7.13 -5.20
C GLY A 311 16.84 -7.22 -6.13
N SER A 312 15.80 -7.89 -5.63
CA SER A 312 14.45 -7.88 -6.18
C SER A 312 13.91 -6.46 -6.25
N ILE A 313 13.08 -6.19 -7.26
CA ILE A 313 12.54 -4.86 -7.52
C ILE A 313 11.06 -4.84 -7.13
N PHE A 314 10.70 -4.05 -6.13
CA PHE A 314 9.31 -3.89 -5.69
C PHE A 314 8.69 -2.67 -6.37
N VAL A 315 7.59 -2.88 -7.10
CA VAL A 315 6.79 -1.81 -7.71
C VAL A 315 5.44 -1.77 -7.02
N PHE A 316 5.16 -0.71 -6.29
CA PHE A 316 3.88 -0.47 -5.62
C PHE A 316 3.16 0.69 -6.30
N SER A 317 1.86 0.55 -6.49
CA SER A 317 1.01 1.71 -6.78
C SER A 317 1.02 2.71 -5.61
N ALA A 318 0.65 3.96 -5.84
CA ALA A 318 0.59 4.96 -4.77
C ALA A 318 -0.62 4.75 -3.83
N GLY A 319 -1.80 4.45 -4.38
CA GLY A 319 -3.09 4.49 -3.67
C GLY A 319 -4.19 5.12 -4.54
N ASN A 320 -5.46 5.00 -4.14
CA ASN A 320 -6.63 5.60 -4.82
C ASN A 320 -7.47 6.54 -3.91
N GLY A 321 -6.96 6.86 -2.74
CA GLY A 321 -7.66 7.56 -1.66
C GLY A 321 -7.62 9.08 -1.72
N ALA A 322 -7.01 9.69 -2.75
CA ALA A 322 -6.82 11.15 -2.80
C ALA A 322 -8.12 11.96 -2.70
N SER A 323 -9.23 11.44 -3.23
CA SER A 323 -10.57 12.05 -3.09
C SER A 323 -11.16 12.00 -1.67
N GLN A 324 -10.51 11.29 -0.74
CA GLN A 324 -10.77 11.24 0.70
C GLN A 324 -9.66 11.96 1.50
N ASP A 325 -8.89 12.84 0.86
CA ASP A 325 -7.69 13.48 1.39
C ASP A 325 -6.60 12.49 1.84
N ASP A 326 -6.54 11.28 1.28
CA ASP A 326 -5.48 10.32 1.63
C ASP A 326 -4.13 10.68 0.98
N ASN A 327 -3.06 10.13 1.56
CA ASN A 327 -1.68 10.45 1.21
C ASN A 327 -0.80 9.20 1.37
N CYS A 328 -0.11 8.81 0.31
CA CYS A 328 0.66 7.56 0.24
C CYS A 328 1.83 7.44 1.23
N ASN A 329 2.16 8.49 1.99
CA ASN A 329 3.12 8.43 3.10
C ASN A 329 2.54 7.83 4.39
N PHE A 330 1.22 7.56 4.44
CA PHE A 330 0.55 6.81 5.51
C PHE A 330 0.41 5.30 5.21
N ASP A 331 0.75 4.88 3.98
CA ASP A 331 0.91 3.48 3.58
C ASP A 331 2.40 3.08 3.69
N GLY A 332 2.72 2.18 4.63
CA GLY A 332 4.09 1.73 4.87
C GLY A 332 4.68 0.78 3.82
N TYR A 333 3.87 0.33 2.85
CA TYR A 333 4.35 -0.41 1.68
C TYR A 333 4.74 0.58 0.57
N ALA A 334 3.89 1.57 0.30
CA ALA A 334 4.15 2.63 -0.67
C ALA A 334 5.25 3.60 -0.20
N ASN A 335 5.38 3.87 1.10
CA ASN A 335 6.40 4.78 1.60
C ASN A 335 7.78 4.11 1.83
N SER A 336 7.91 2.80 1.61
CA SER A 336 9.17 2.10 1.85
C SER A 336 10.26 2.54 0.85
N ILE A 337 11.49 2.76 1.33
CA ILE A 337 12.65 3.07 0.46
C ILE A 337 12.94 1.95 -0.56
N TYR A 338 12.49 0.73 -0.26
CA TYR A 338 12.65 -0.45 -1.11
C TYR A 338 11.61 -0.54 -2.24
N SER A 339 10.57 0.29 -2.20
CA SER A 339 9.48 0.35 -3.18
C SER A 339 9.74 1.42 -4.25
N ILE A 340 9.41 1.09 -5.49
CA ILE A 340 9.16 2.06 -6.57
C ILE A 340 7.68 2.41 -6.50
N THR A 341 7.37 3.61 -6.05
CA THR A 341 5.99 4.04 -5.80
C THR A 341 5.44 4.86 -6.96
N VAL A 342 4.33 4.39 -7.53
CA VAL A 342 3.83 4.78 -8.85
C VAL A 342 2.46 5.47 -8.77
N GLY A 343 2.43 6.74 -9.15
CA GLY A 343 1.21 7.55 -9.31
C GLY A 343 0.57 7.35 -10.67
N ALA A 344 -0.65 7.87 -10.85
CA ALA A 344 -1.39 7.76 -12.10
C ALA A 344 -1.42 9.09 -12.88
N ILE A 345 -1.43 8.97 -14.20
CA ILE A 345 -1.68 10.07 -15.14
C ILE A 345 -2.70 9.61 -16.18
N ASP A 346 -3.74 10.41 -16.47
CA ASP A 346 -4.77 10.01 -17.42
C ASP A 346 -4.37 10.20 -18.90
N ARG A 347 -5.23 9.77 -19.82
CA ARG A 347 -5.03 9.92 -21.28
C ARG A 347 -4.84 11.36 -21.75
N MET A 348 -5.46 12.34 -21.08
CA MET A 348 -5.25 13.76 -21.34
C MET A 348 -3.99 14.31 -20.67
N GLY A 349 -3.25 13.47 -19.96
CA GLY A 349 -2.06 13.81 -19.19
C GLY A 349 -2.39 14.37 -17.81
N LYS A 350 -3.66 14.39 -17.36
CA LYS A 350 -4.08 15.05 -16.12
C LYS A 350 -3.92 14.15 -14.90
N HIS A 351 -3.89 14.77 -13.72
CA HIS A 351 -3.86 14.05 -12.45
C HIS A 351 -5.26 13.48 -12.17
N PRO A 352 -5.44 12.15 -12.09
CA PRO A 352 -6.73 11.56 -11.77
C PRO A 352 -7.10 11.85 -10.31
N PRO A 353 -8.36 12.16 -9.97
CA PRO A 353 -8.77 12.56 -8.62
C PRO A 353 -8.69 11.43 -7.57
N TYR A 354 -8.32 10.21 -7.98
CA TYR A 354 -8.02 9.10 -7.07
C TYR A 354 -6.52 9.02 -6.73
N SER A 355 -5.61 9.49 -7.60
CA SER A 355 -4.17 9.25 -7.46
C SER A 355 -3.62 9.97 -6.25
N GLU A 356 -3.03 9.23 -5.31
CA GLU A 356 -2.48 9.80 -4.07
C GLU A 356 -1.14 10.50 -4.27
N SER A 357 -0.99 11.61 -3.57
CA SER A 357 0.20 12.45 -3.56
C SER A 357 0.99 12.24 -2.27
N CYS A 358 2.31 12.06 -2.35
CA CYS A 358 3.20 12.02 -1.19
C CYS A 358 4.66 12.30 -1.57
N SER A 359 5.52 12.57 -0.58
CA SER A 359 6.95 12.81 -0.83
C SER A 359 7.72 11.52 -1.16
N ALA A 360 7.14 10.34 -0.94
CA ALA A 360 7.69 9.03 -1.35
C ALA A 360 7.36 8.64 -2.81
N LEU A 361 6.53 9.41 -3.52
CA LEU A 361 6.14 9.15 -4.90
C LEU A 361 7.35 9.28 -5.85
N LEU A 362 7.73 8.22 -6.55
CA LEU A 362 8.93 8.24 -7.39
C LEU A 362 8.64 8.78 -8.80
N VAL A 363 7.60 8.25 -9.44
CA VAL A 363 7.19 8.53 -10.83
C VAL A 363 5.69 8.31 -11.00
N SER A 364 5.12 8.77 -12.11
CA SER A 364 3.75 8.42 -12.52
C SER A 364 3.71 7.64 -13.85
N ALA A 365 2.67 6.86 -14.06
CA ALA A 365 2.42 6.13 -15.32
C ALA A 365 0.94 6.14 -15.70
N PHE A 366 0.66 5.80 -16.95
CA PHE A 366 -0.67 6.01 -17.52
C PHE A 366 -1.74 5.11 -16.89
N SER A 367 -2.94 5.64 -16.69
CA SER A 367 -4.09 4.90 -16.18
C SER A 367 -5.40 5.55 -16.63
N SER A 368 -6.51 5.02 -16.12
CA SER A 368 -7.87 5.56 -16.27
C SER A 368 -8.02 7.02 -15.85
N GLY A 369 -8.95 7.69 -16.50
CA GLY A 369 -9.29 9.09 -16.25
C GLY A 369 -9.68 9.79 -17.55
N SER A 370 -10.32 10.95 -17.44
CA SER A 370 -10.89 11.68 -18.59
C SER A 370 -11.62 10.76 -19.58
N GLY A 371 -12.54 9.91 -19.08
CA GLY A 371 -13.43 9.08 -19.90
C GLY A 371 -12.82 7.77 -20.45
N GLU A 372 -11.55 7.49 -20.20
CA GLU A 372 -10.85 6.30 -20.72
C GLU A 372 -10.32 5.40 -19.59
N GLY A 373 -10.01 4.14 -19.91
CA GLY A 373 -9.30 3.18 -19.06
C GLY A 373 -8.13 2.51 -19.79
N ILE A 374 -7.49 1.55 -19.12
CA ILE A 374 -6.44 0.72 -19.70
C ILE A 374 -7.02 -0.57 -20.32
N TYR A 375 -6.47 -0.92 -21.48
CA TYR A 375 -6.84 -2.05 -22.32
C TYR A 375 -5.84 -3.19 -22.09
N THR A 376 -6.33 -4.34 -21.62
CA THR A 376 -5.54 -5.49 -21.15
C THR A 376 -6.39 -6.78 -21.18
N THR A 377 -5.86 -7.89 -20.66
CA THR A 377 -6.54 -9.18 -20.46
C THR A 377 -7.59 -9.14 -19.35
N ASP A 378 -8.51 -10.11 -19.33
CA ASP A 378 -9.38 -10.41 -18.19
C ASP A 378 -9.43 -11.92 -17.96
N ASN A 379 -10.06 -12.35 -16.87
CA ASN A 379 -10.31 -13.78 -16.63
C ASN A 379 -11.20 -14.37 -17.73
N GLY A 380 -10.75 -15.48 -18.31
CA GLY A 380 -11.36 -16.15 -19.45
C GLY A 380 -10.34 -16.41 -20.56
N VAL A 381 -10.39 -17.62 -21.14
CA VAL A 381 -9.45 -18.12 -22.16
C VAL A 381 -9.20 -17.12 -23.29
N ASP A 382 -10.24 -16.44 -23.77
CA ASP A 382 -10.16 -15.41 -24.81
C ASP A 382 -11.00 -14.20 -24.37
N THR A 383 -10.57 -13.51 -23.32
CA THR A 383 -11.32 -12.40 -22.70
C THR A 383 -10.41 -11.22 -22.41
N CYS A 384 -10.87 -10.04 -22.84
CA CYS A 384 -10.15 -8.78 -22.75
C CYS A 384 -10.98 -7.75 -21.97
N PHE A 385 -10.31 -6.75 -21.39
CA PHE A 385 -10.92 -5.65 -20.66
C PHE A 385 -10.39 -4.31 -21.17
N SER A 386 -11.25 -3.28 -21.25
CA SER A 386 -10.92 -1.95 -21.79
C SER A 386 -10.98 -0.82 -20.76
N LEU A 387 -11.36 -1.13 -19.51
CA LEU A 387 -11.66 -0.15 -18.47
C LEU A 387 -10.84 -0.39 -17.19
N HIS A 388 -9.63 -0.96 -17.28
CA HIS A 388 -8.79 -1.12 -16.11
C HIS A 388 -8.34 0.26 -15.59
N SER A 389 -8.22 0.39 -14.27
CA SER A 389 -8.32 1.68 -13.58
C SER A 389 -7.58 1.74 -12.25
N GLY A 390 -7.38 2.96 -11.77
CA GLY A 390 -6.64 3.25 -10.53
C GLY A 390 -5.12 3.28 -10.72
N THR A 391 -4.39 3.64 -9.67
CA THR A 391 -2.91 3.53 -9.66
C THR A 391 -2.44 2.07 -9.84
N SER A 392 -3.33 1.10 -9.68
CA SER A 392 -3.17 -0.33 -9.95
C SER A 392 -2.90 -0.72 -11.39
N ALA A 393 -3.29 0.12 -12.35
CA ALA A 393 -2.94 -0.02 -13.77
C ALA A 393 -1.61 0.71 -14.10
N ALA A 394 -1.33 1.81 -13.39
CA ALA A 394 -0.09 2.55 -13.56
C ALA A 394 1.15 1.75 -13.10
N GLY A 395 1.06 1.05 -11.96
CA GLY A 395 2.15 0.22 -11.41
C GLY A 395 2.66 -0.87 -12.38
N PRO A 396 1.79 -1.74 -12.92
CA PRO A 396 2.15 -2.76 -13.90
C PRO A 396 2.83 -2.20 -15.16
N LEU A 397 2.39 -1.04 -15.67
CA LEU A 397 3.07 -0.41 -16.81
C LEU A 397 4.52 -0.03 -16.47
N VAL A 398 4.80 0.45 -15.25
CA VAL A 398 6.18 0.71 -14.79
C VAL A 398 6.95 -0.60 -14.64
N ALA A 399 6.36 -1.65 -14.07
CA ALA A 399 6.98 -2.96 -13.98
C ALA A 399 7.36 -3.52 -15.36
N GLY A 400 6.50 -3.34 -16.37
CA GLY A 400 6.81 -3.65 -17.77
C GLY A 400 7.99 -2.85 -18.34
N VAL A 401 8.06 -1.54 -18.07
CA VAL A 401 9.21 -0.71 -18.50
C VAL A 401 10.50 -1.15 -17.81
N VAL A 402 10.45 -1.53 -16.53
CA VAL A 402 11.59 -2.09 -15.80
C VAL A 402 12.01 -3.44 -16.40
N ALA A 403 11.06 -4.31 -16.79
CA ALA A 403 11.36 -5.57 -17.46
C ALA A 403 12.09 -5.37 -18.81
N LEU A 404 11.70 -4.35 -19.60
CA LEU A 404 12.45 -3.96 -20.81
C LEU A 404 13.89 -3.54 -20.46
N ALA A 405 14.08 -2.74 -19.41
CA ALA A 405 15.39 -2.29 -18.95
C ALA A 405 16.28 -3.45 -18.48
N LEU A 406 15.72 -4.39 -17.71
CA LEU A 406 16.43 -5.59 -17.25
C LEU A 406 16.80 -6.51 -18.40
N SER A 407 15.94 -6.69 -19.40
CA SER A 407 16.27 -7.48 -20.60
C SER A 407 17.46 -6.89 -21.39
N ALA A 408 17.64 -5.56 -21.33
CA ALA A 408 18.77 -4.85 -21.94
C ALA A 408 20.04 -4.85 -21.05
N ARG A 409 19.85 -4.83 -19.72
CA ARG A 409 20.92 -4.76 -18.70
C ARG A 409 20.55 -5.60 -17.47
N PRO A 410 20.79 -6.93 -17.50
CA PRO A 410 20.42 -7.81 -16.39
C PRO A 410 21.21 -7.58 -15.10
N ASP A 411 22.26 -6.77 -15.13
CA ASP A 411 23.16 -6.45 -14.02
C ASP A 411 22.70 -5.27 -13.14
N LEU A 412 21.67 -4.52 -13.55
CA LEU A 412 21.10 -3.42 -12.76
C LEU A 412 20.62 -3.89 -11.39
N THR A 413 21.00 -3.17 -10.34
CA THR A 413 20.47 -3.36 -8.98
C THR A 413 19.12 -2.67 -8.80
N TRP A 414 18.40 -3.00 -7.73
CA TRP A 414 17.15 -2.32 -7.35
C TRP A 414 17.30 -0.79 -7.22
N ARG A 415 18.44 -0.32 -6.70
CA ARG A 415 18.77 1.12 -6.61
C ARG A 415 19.09 1.73 -7.97
N ASP A 416 19.82 1.03 -8.84
CA ASP A 416 20.08 1.53 -10.20
C ASP A 416 18.78 1.79 -10.97
N VAL A 417 17.77 0.94 -10.78
CA VAL A 417 16.45 1.10 -11.41
C VAL A 417 15.71 2.32 -10.88
N GLN A 418 15.75 2.60 -9.57
CA GLN A 418 15.21 3.85 -9.00
C GLN A 418 15.95 5.08 -9.54
N TYR A 419 17.28 5.07 -9.59
CA TYR A 419 18.09 6.11 -10.22
C TYR A 419 17.69 6.31 -11.69
N LEU A 420 17.56 5.24 -12.48
CA LEU A 420 17.20 5.31 -13.89
C LEU A 420 15.81 5.95 -14.11
N LEU A 421 14.81 5.55 -13.31
CA LEU A 421 13.47 6.15 -13.33
C LEU A 421 13.52 7.65 -13.06
N ILE A 422 14.20 8.08 -11.99
CA ILE A 422 14.45 9.50 -11.68
C ILE A 422 15.24 10.19 -12.81
N GLU A 423 16.19 9.48 -13.41
CA GLU A 423 17.11 10.03 -14.40
C GLU A 423 16.42 10.37 -15.73
N THR A 424 15.36 9.64 -16.07
CA THR A 424 14.68 9.70 -17.38
C THR A 424 13.20 10.06 -17.31
N ALA A 425 12.62 10.26 -16.12
CA ALA A 425 11.25 10.74 -15.97
C ALA A 425 11.07 12.11 -16.64
N ILE A 426 9.89 12.32 -17.22
CA ILE A 426 9.51 13.55 -17.94
C ILE A 426 8.48 14.31 -17.11
N PRO A 427 8.80 15.51 -16.59
CA PRO A 427 7.83 16.34 -15.87
C PRO A 427 6.60 16.70 -16.72
N VAL A 428 5.43 16.71 -16.08
CA VAL A 428 4.11 17.00 -16.68
C VAL A 428 3.44 18.14 -15.94
N HIS A 429 2.59 18.94 -16.59
CA HIS A 429 1.90 20.09 -15.97
C HIS A 429 2.78 21.08 -15.20
N VAL A 430 4.03 21.27 -15.63
CA VAL A 430 5.06 22.16 -15.02
C VAL A 430 4.59 23.58 -14.61
N GLN A 431 3.46 24.04 -15.17
CA GLN A 431 2.87 25.36 -14.93
C GLN A 431 1.82 25.38 -13.81
N ASP A 432 1.46 24.24 -13.22
CA ASP A 432 0.46 24.12 -12.14
C ASP A 432 0.97 24.61 -10.76
N GLY A 433 2.29 24.70 -10.59
CA GLY A 433 2.97 25.12 -9.37
C GLY A 433 3.40 23.98 -8.45
N SER A 434 2.90 22.75 -8.63
CA SER A 434 3.22 21.58 -7.80
C SER A 434 4.72 21.19 -7.80
N TRP A 435 5.46 21.71 -8.77
CA TRP A 435 6.86 21.41 -9.04
C TRP A 435 7.84 22.33 -8.30
N GLN A 436 8.81 21.70 -7.66
CA GLN A 436 10.02 22.35 -7.16
C GLN A 436 11.26 21.87 -7.92
N THR A 437 12.28 22.72 -8.04
CA THR A 437 13.59 22.31 -8.55
C THR A 437 14.45 21.82 -7.39
N THR A 438 14.89 20.56 -7.48
CA THR A 438 15.82 19.91 -6.54
C THR A 438 17.27 20.38 -6.79
N SER A 439 18.14 20.18 -5.81
CA SER A 439 19.58 20.46 -5.91
C SER A 439 20.27 19.80 -7.12
N SER A 440 19.82 18.60 -7.49
CA SER A 440 20.33 17.84 -8.65
C SER A 440 19.97 18.47 -10.00
N GLY A 441 19.23 19.59 -10.01
CA GLY A 441 18.72 20.25 -11.21
C GLY A 441 17.48 19.57 -11.82
N ARG A 442 16.95 18.53 -11.17
CA ARG A 442 15.71 17.84 -11.55
C ARG A 442 14.51 18.50 -10.91
N MET A 443 13.33 18.37 -11.53
CA MET A 443 12.09 18.78 -10.89
C MET A 443 11.43 17.62 -10.17
N PHE A 444 10.80 17.92 -9.03
CA PHE A 444 10.01 16.98 -8.24
C PHE A 444 8.65 17.62 -7.90
N SER A 445 7.59 16.82 -7.88
CA SER A 445 6.26 17.19 -7.38
C SER A 445 5.70 16.05 -6.53
N HIS A 446 4.92 16.38 -5.50
CA HIS A 446 4.28 15.37 -4.65
C HIS A 446 3.14 14.63 -5.38
N ASP A 447 2.60 15.20 -6.46
CA ASP A 447 1.52 14.63 -7.29
C ASP A 447 2.06 13.77 -8.46
N TRP A 448 3.32 13.97 -8.83
CA TRP A 448 3.91 13.43 -10.06
C TRP A 448 5.24 12.69 -9.86
N GLY A 449 5.80 12.70 -8.64
CA GLY A 449 7.18 12.31 -8.38
C GLY A 449 8.15 13.14 -9.22
N TYR A 450 9.08 12.47 -9.90
CA TYR A 450 9.96 13.10 -10.89
C TYR A 450 9.31 13.26 -12.28
N GLY A 451 8.07 12.81 -12.47
CA GLY A 451 7.31 12.91 -13.71
C GLY A 451 6.86 11.55 -14.26
N LYS A 452 6.33 11.57 -15.49
CA LYS A 452 5.90 10.34 -16.15
C LYS A 452 7.09 9.49 -16.59
N VAL A 453 6.93 8.17 -16.57
CA VAL A 453 7.91 7.23 -17.13
C VAL A 453 7.98 7.32 -18.66
N ASP A 454 9.19 7.27 -19.22
CA ASP A 454 9.48 7.19 -20.65
C ASP A 454 10.36 5.96 -20.92
N ALA A 455 9.80 4.95 -21.58
CA ALA A 455 10.42 3.64 -21.74
C ALA A 455 11.67 3.68 -22.62
N TYR A 456 11.64 4.47 -23.71
CA TYR A 456 12.79 4.63 -24.59
C TYR A 456 13.98 5.25 -23.86
N SER A 457 13.75 6.38 -23.21
CA SER A 457 14.80 7.12 -22.48
C SER A 457 15.42 6.27 -21.38
N LEU A 458 14.58 5.55 -20.62
CA LEU A 458 15.03 4.64 -19.56
C LEU A 458 15.92 3.51 -20.11
N VAL A 459 15.50 2.83 -21.18
CA VAL A 459 16.29 1.73 -21.79
C VAL A 459 17.58 2.23 -22.44
N GLN A 460 17.57 3.39 -23.11
CA GLN A 460 18.81 3.97 -23.66
C GLN A 460 19.78 4.41 -22.56
N LYS A 461 19.27 4.99 -21.47
CA LYS A 461 20.10 5.35 -20.31
C LYS A 461 20.67 4.10 -19.64
N ALA A 462 19.85 3.06 -19.44
CA ALA A 462 20.26 1.77 -18.86
C ALA A 462 21.47 1.18 -19.59
N ARG A 463 21.46 1.12 -20.93
CA ARG A 463 22.57 0.59 -21.75
C ARG A 463 23.94 1.20 -21.44
N THR A 464 23.99 2.46 -21.00
CA THR A 464 25.24 3.19 -20.67
C THR A 464 25.39 3.49 -19.18
N TRP A 465 24.52 2.94 -18.34
CA TRP A 465 24.52 3.16 -16.90
C TRP A 465 25.73 2.51 -16.22
N ASN A 466 26.41 3.30 -15.38
CA ASN A 466 27.42 2.82 -14.44
C ASN A 466 26.69 2.47 -13.15
N LEU A 467 26.81 1.20 -12.70
CA LEU A 467 26.16 0.74 -11.47
C LEU A 467 26.59 1.59 -10.28
N VAL A 468 25.64 1.98 -9.44
CA VAL A 468 25.92 2.73 -8.21
C VAL A 468 26.59 1.85 -7.18
N LYS A 469 27.41 2.46 -6.31
CA LYS A 469 28.03 1.76 -5.18
C LYS A 469 26.97 1.23 -4.20
N ARG A 470 27.39 0.39 -3.26
CA ARG A 470 26.54 -0.09 -2.15
C ARG A 470 25.85 1.06 -1.42
N GLN A 471 24.71 0.77 -0.81
CA GLN A 471 23.98 1.76 -0.02
C GLN A 471 24.71 2.04 1.29
N ALA A 472 24.90 3.32 1.59
CA ALA A 472 25.33 3.85 2.87
C ALA A 472 24.16 4.56 3.56
N TRP A 473 24.20 4.64 4.89
CA TRP A 473 23.11 5.24 5.67
C TRP A 473 23.63 5.87 6.95
N TYR A 474 22.87 6.85 7.44
CA TYR A 474 23.08 7.52 8.72
C TYR A 474 21.74 7.67 9.42
N HIS A 475 21.70 7.39 10.71
CA HIS A 475 20.56 7.73 11.56
C HIS A 475 21.01 8.72 12.62
N SER A 476 20.28 9.81 12.80
CA SER A 476 20.54 10.73 13.91
C SER A 476 20.27 10.05 15.25
N PRO A 477 20.78 10.61 16.36
CA PRO A 477 20.17 10.39 17.67
C PRO A 477 18.69 10.78 17.64
N TRP A 478 17.91 10.29 18.60
CA TRP A 478 16.56 10.81 18.83
C TRP A 478 16.60 12.28 19.27
N LEU A 479 15.94 13.14 18.52
CA LEU A 479 15.88 14.58 18.69
C LEU A 479 14.58 14.93 19.41
N ALA A 480 14.69 15.24 20.70
CA ALA A 480 13.54 15.48 21.56
C ALA A 480 13.11 16.95 21.58
N VAL A 481 11.80 17.16 21.60
CA VAL A 481 11.16 18.45 21.40
C VAL A 481 10.20 18.76 22.54
N HIS A 482 9.29 17.84 22.86
CA HIS A 482 8.27 17.98 23.91
C HIS A 482 7.51 19.32 23.92
N ALA A 483 7.18 19.84 22.74
CA ALA A 483 6.49 21.12 22.58
C ALA A 483 5.02 20.92 22.19
N ALA A 484 4.12 21.73 22.74
CA ALA A 484 2.72 21.78 22.33
C ALA A 484 2.61 22.26 20.87
N ILE A 485 1.79 21.59 20.07
CA ILE A 485 1.56 21.94 18.67
C ILE A 485 0.53 23.09 18.63
N PRO A 486 0.86 24.26 18.04
CA PRO A 486 -0.07 25.36 17.91
C PRO A 486 -1.09 25.11 16.78
N GLU A 487 -2.33 25.54 16.99
CA GLU A 487 -3.41 25.48 16.02
C GLU A 487 -3.36 26.65 15.01
N GLY A 488 -3.80 26.41 13.77
CA GLY A 488 -4.01 27.43 12.75
C GLY A 488 -2.80 27.63 11.82
N HIS A 489 -2.28 28.85 11.73
CA HIS A 489 -1.28 29.26 10.71
C HIS A 489 0.18 29.26 11.21
N THR A 490 0.48 28.56 12.30
CA THR A 490 1.83 28.47 12.86
C THR A 490 2.18 27.03 13.18
N GLY A 491 3.46 26.68 13.14
CA GLY A 491 3.96 25.36 13.54
C GLY A 491 5.12 25.44 14.53
N VAL A 492 5.34 24.35 15.26
CA VAL A 492 6.60 24.12 15.99
C VAL A 492 7.67 23.78 14.98
N SER A 493 8.76 24.54 14.95
CA SER A 493 9.96 24.17 14.19
C SER A 493 11.08 23.67 15.10
N HIS A 494 11.80 22.66 14.63
CA HIS A 494 13.02 22.14 15.23
C HIS A 494 14.03 21.84 14.12
N SER A 495 15.32 22.05 14.38
CA SER A 495 16.36 21.87 13.36
C SER A 495 17.49 20.96 13.84
N PHE A 496 18.14 20.27 12.90
CA PHE A 496 19.31 19.44 13.13
C PHE A 496 20.42 19.76 12.13
N ASN A 497 21.64 19.98 12.61
CA ASN A 497 22.78 20.30 11.76
C ASN A 497 23.61 19.05 11.45
N VAL A 498 23.50 18.55 10.23
CA VAL A 498 24.30 17.43 9.71
C VAL A 498 25.66 17.96 9.25
N THR A 499 26.74 17.53 9.90
CA THR A 499 28.09 18.00 9.56
C THR A 499 28.72 17.16 8.45
N SER A 500 29.75 17.71 7.79
CA SER A 500 30.58 16.96 6.83
C SER A 500 31.30 15.76 7.47
N ASP A 501 31.62 15.84 8.77
CA ASP A 501 32.20 14.72 9.52
C ASP A 501 31.18 13.59 9.74
N ILE A 502 29.90 13.91 9.98
CA ILE A 502 28.81 12.91 10.06
C ILE A 502 28.68 12.18 8.72
N ILE A 503 28.50 12.90 7.62
CA ILE A 503 28.33 12.32 6.27
C ILE A 503 29.54 11.47 5.86
N ARG A 504 30.76 11.95 6.11
CA ARG A 504 31.99 11.19 5.83
C ARG A 504 32.12 9.92 6.68
N THR A 505 31.76 10.00 7.97
CA THR A 505 31.84 8.84 8.88
C THR A 505 30.77 7.80 8.57
N ALA A 506 29.59 8.23 8.14
CA ALA A 506 28.52 7.39 7.62
C ALA A 506 28.80 6.84 6.20
N ASN A 507 29.95 7.17 5.60
CA ASN A 507 30.34 6.74 4.26
C ASN A 507 29.37 7.20 3.15
N ILE A 508 28.58 8.26 3.34
CA ILE A 508 27.60 8.74 2.33
C ILE A 508 28.28 9.72 1.35
N ALA A 509 28.14 9.46 0.05
CA ALA A 509 28.63 10.34 -1.02
C ALA A 509 27.58 11.34 -1.51
N ARG A 510 26.32 10.91 -1.61
CA ARG A 510 25.14 11.69 -2.00
C ARG A 510 23.87 10.96 -1.57
N LEU A 511 22.79 11.70 -1.31
CA LEU A 511 21.52 11.14 -0.85
C LEU A 511 20.75 10.44 -1.98
N GLU A 512 19.93 9.48 -1.56
CA GLU A 512 18.89 8.78 -2.32
C GLU A 512 17.55 9.10 -1.65
N HIS A 513 17.22 8.36 -0.60
CA HIS A 513 16.04 8.57 0.24
C HIS A 513 16.40 9.35 1.51
N VAL A 514 15.42 10.06 2.05
CA VAL A 514 15.43 10.59 3.41
C VAL A 514 14.20 10.05 4.12
N THR A 515 14.36 9.48 5.31
CA THR A 515 13.21 9.10 6.15
C THR A 515 13.25 9.82 7.48
N VAL A 516 12.07 10.08 8.05
CA VAL A 516 11.89 10.73 9.33
C VAL A 516 11.00 9.87 10.20
N THR A 517 11.61 9.26 11.22
CA THR A 517 10.87 8.55 12.28
C THR A 517 10.33 9.58 13.26
N ILE A 518 9.02 9.61 13.51
CA ILE A 518 8.41 10.68 14.32
C ILE A 518 7.42 10.16 15.37
N ASN A 519 7.45 10.81 16.55
CA ASN A 519 6.49 10.64 17.63
C ASN A 519 5.75 11.95 17.92
N ILE A 520 4.43 11.91 17.79
CA ILE A 520 3.50 13.01 18.10
C ILE A 520 2.35 12.42 18.91
N ASP A 521 1.99 13.07 20.01
CA ASP A 521 0.72 12.84 20.69
C ASP A 521 -0.31 13.83 20.14
N HIS A 522 -1.52 13.38 19.78
CA HIS A 522 -2.61 14.24 19.32
C HIS A 522 -3.97 13.61 19.62
N ILE A 523 -5.02 14.42 19.82
CA ILE A 523 -6.38 13.90 19.99
C ILE A 523 -7.17 13.81 18.67
N SER A 524 -6.54 14.14 17.54
CA SER A 524 -7.16 14.16 16.21
C SER A 524 -6.08 14.07 15.13
N ARG A 525 -5.73 12.86 14.69
CA ARG A 525 -4.53 12.62 13.88
C ARG A 525 -4.53 13.33 12.52
N GLY A 526 -5.69 13.41 11.87
CA GLY A 526 -5.84 14.03 10.55
C GLY A 526 -5.74 15.56 10.53
N ASP A 527 -5.63 16.21 11.68
CA ASP A 527 -5.40 17.66 11.76
C ASP A 527 -3.89 18.03 11.67
N ILE A 528 -3.00 17.03 11.79
CA ILE A 528 -1.54 17.20 11.81
C ILE A 528 -0.97 17.34 10.39
N SER A 529 -0.10 18.32 10.18
CA SER A 529 0.79 18.44 9.01
C SER A 529 2.25 18.41 9.44
N VAL A 530 3.10 17.74 8.66
CA VAL A 530 4.56 17.65 8.89
C VAL A 530 5.30 18.00 7.61
N THR A 531 6.14 19.04 7.69
CA THR A 531 7.01 19.49 6.59
C THR A 531 8.48 19.32 6.99
N LEU A 532 9.29 18.77 6.07
CA LEU A 532 10.75 18.73 6.18
C LEU A 532 11.36 19.67 5.14
N ILE A 533 12.33 20.47 5.56
CA ILE A 533 13.08 21.38 4.70
C ILE A 533 14.57 21.02 4.78
N SER A 534 15.20 20.76 3.64
CA SER A 534 16.61 20.40 3.57
C SER A 534 17.55 21.61 3.61
N PRO A 535 18.86 21.42 3.86
CA PRO A 535 19.85 22.49 3.80
C PRO A 535 19.87 23.23 2.44
N GLU A 536 19.53 22.49 1.38
CA GLU A 536 19.50 22.97 -0.01
C GLU A 536 18.12 23.57 -0.38
N ARG A 537 17.20 23.69 0.59
CA ARG A 537 15.85 24.28 0.53
C ARG A 537 14.80 23.51 -0.27
N THR A 538 15.06 22.23 -0.57
CA THR A 538 14.02 21.33 -1.06
C THR A 538 13.04 21.03 0.09
N ILE A 539 11.74 21.00 -0.23
CA ILE A 539 10.64 20.89 0.73
C ILE A 539 9.94 19.55 0.51
N SER A 540 9.77 18.79 1.58
CA SER A 540 8.97 17.55 1.59
C SER A 540 7.78 17.71 2.51
N TYR A 541 6.58 17.62 1.96
CA TYR A 541 5.36 17.41 2.74
C TYR A 541 5.33 15.93 3.13
N LEU A 542 5.78 15.63 4.35
CA LEU A 542 5.88 14.27 4.88
C LEU A 542 4.49 13.74 5.23
N SER A 543 3.68 14.56 5.90
CA SER A 543 2.25 14.31 6.08
C SER A 543 1.43 15.55 5.72
N THR A 544 0.30 15.32 5.06
CA THR A 544 -0.75 16.32 4.83
C THR A 544 -1.93 16.07 5.77
N PRO A 545 -2.75 17.09 6.05
CA PRO A 545 -4.01 16.90 6.78
C PRO A 545 -4.94 15.95 6.03
N ARG A 546 -5.68 15.12 6.76
CA ARG A 546 -6.64 14.16 6.21
C ARG A 546 -7.97 14.30 6.93
N VAL A 547 -8.98 14.88 6.28
CA VAL A 547 -10.24 15.26 6.93
C VAL A 547 -11.02 14.05 7.52
N PRO A 548 -10.97 12.83 6.94
CA PRO A 548 -11.58 11.65 7.55
C PRO A 548 -10.89 11.15 8.82
N ASP A 549 -9.57 11.30 8.98
CA ASP A 549 -8.82 10.72 10.10
C ASP A 549 -9.08 11.43 11.44
N ARG A 550 -10.10 10.95 12.15
CA ARG A 550 -10.48 11.44 13.49
C ARG A 550 -9.97 10.54 14.62
N LYS A 551 -8.91 9.76 14.38
CA LYS A 551 -8.33 8.89 15.42
C LYS A 551 -7.75 9.74 16.55
N ARG A 552 -8.07 9.37 17.80
CA ARG A 552 -7.52 9.96 19.03
C ARG A 552 -6.13 9.40 19.34
N ALA A 553 -5.20 9.65 18.43
CA ALA A 553 -3.78 9.34 18.52
C ALA A 553 -3.01 10.33 17.63
N GLY A 554 -1.70 10.44 17.80
CA GLY A 554 -0.84 11.06 16.79
C GLY A 554 -0.05 9.98 16.04
N TYR A 555 1.26 10.19 15.90
CA TYR A 555 2.18 9.28 15.23
C TYR A 555 3.04 8.57 16.27
N VAL A 556 3.25 7.26 16.12
CA VAL A 556 4.01 6.43 17.06
C VAL A 556 5.03 5.63 16.26
N ASN A 557 6.31 6.00 16.38
CA ASN A 557 7.44 5.43 15.64
C ASN A 557 7.14 5.23 14.14
N TRP A 558 6.50 6.22 13.51
CA TRP A 558 6.19 6.16 12.09
C TRP A 558 7.31 6.76 11.26
N ASP A 559 7.78 6.03 10.26
CA ASP A 559 8.70 6.53 9.25
C ASP A 559 7.90 7.17 8.11
N PHE A 560 8.07 8.46 7.91
CA PHE A 560 7.73 9.13 6.65
C PHE A 560 8.95 9.13 5.73
N THR A 561 8.73 8.97 4.43
CA THR A 561 9.80 8.94 3.43
C THR A 561 9.68 10.10 2.45
N SER A 562 10.83 10.59 1.99
CA SER A 562 10.94 11.48 0.85
C SER A 562 12.03 11.03 -0.12
N VAL A 563 11.70 11.08 -1.42
CA VAL A 563 12.66 10.99 -2.53
C VAL A 563 12.98 12.36 -3.12
N ALA A 564 12.36 13.46 -2.68
CA ALA A 564 12.59 14.80 -3.23
C ALA A 564 14.06 15.27 -3.09
N HIS A 565 14.75 14.76 -2.08
CA HIS A 565 16.12 15.11 -1.69
C HIS A 565 17.21 14.33 -2.46
N TRP A 566 16.84 13.55 -3.47
CA TRP A 566 17.76 12.68 -4.21
C TRP A 566 18.89 13.49 -4.86
N GLY A 567 20.13 13.08 -4.58
CA GLY A 567 21.34 13.75 -5.06
C GLY A 567 21.84 14.92 -4.19
N GLU A 568 21.12 15.34 -3.16
CA GLU A 568 21.63 16.31 -2.17
C GLU A 568 22.89 15.78 -1.47
N THR A 569 23.71 16.70 -0.95
CA THR A 569 24.85 16.35 -0.09
C THR A 569 24.44 15.95 1.33
N GLY A 570 23.25 16.38 1.76
CA GLY A 570 22.72 16.24 3.11
C GLY A 570 23.41 17.09 4.18
N ILE A 571 24.47 17.84 3.86
CA ILE A 571 25.25 18.63 4.81
C ILE A 571 24.57 19.97 5.09
N GLY A 572 24.38 20.28 6.37
CA GLY A 572 23.85 21.55 6.86
C GLY A 572 22.59 21.36 7.72
N ILE A 573 21.78 22.43 7.79
CA ILE A 573 20.63 22.49 8.70
C ILE A 573 19.39 21.92 8.03
N TRP A 574 18.96 20.75 8.49
CA TRP A 574 17.64 20.19 8.25
C TRP A 574 16.64 20.81 9.23
N THR A 575 15.44 21.16 8.78
CA THR A 575 14.39 21.75 9.63
C THR A 575 13.08 21.00 9.44
N ILE A 576 12.51 20.50 10.54
CA ILE A 576 11.16 19.93 10.56
C ILE A 576 10.19 20.97 11.13
N ILE A 577 8.99 21.02 10.58
CA ILE A 577 7.88 21.88 11.03
C ILE A 577 6.66 20.98 11.24
N VAL A 578 6.09 21.03 12.45
CA VAL A 578 4.87 20.30 12.84
C VAL A 578 3.77 21.29 13.19
N GLN A 579 2.59 21.13 12.61
CA GLN A 579 1.49 22.08 12.67
C GLN A 579 0.16 21.35 12.86
N ASP A 580 -0.74 21.90 13.68
CA ASP A 580 -2.17 21.58 13.63
C ASP A 580 -2.84 22.64 12.75
N ILE A 581 -3.39 22.22 11.61
CA ILE A 581 -3.98 23.13 10.62
C ILE A 581 -5.36 23.68 11.04
N ASN A 582 -5.99 23.11 12.06
CA ASN A 582 -7.38 23.36 12.41
C ASN A 582 -7.51 24.04 13.78
N VAL A 583 -8.15 25.21 13.82
CA VAL A 583 -8.48 25.88 15.08
C VAL A 583 -9.76 25.27 15.66
N ASN A 584 -9.62 24.21 16.46
CA ASN A 584 -10.73 23.37 16.92
C ASN A 584 -10.61 22.86 18.37
N ASN A 585 -9.61 23.33 19.14
CA ASN A 585 -9.26 22.86 20.50
C ASN A 585 -8.88 21.36 20.59
N ARG A 586 -8.30 20.77 19.54
CA ARG A 586 -7.87 19.35 19.50
C ARG A 586 -6.37 19.18 19.58
N THR A 587 -5.79 19.85 20.57
CA THR A 587 -4.35 19.94 20.82
C THR A 587 -3.60 18.62 20.93
N GLY A 588 -2.29 18.70 20.70
CA GLY A 588 -1.33 17.66 21.06
C GLY A 588 0.09 18.22 21.22
N ALA A 589 1.08 17.34 21.21
CA ALA A 589 2.49 17.68 21.43
C ALA A 589 3.42 16.93 20.47
N PHE A 590 4.39 17.65 19.93
CA PHE A 590 5.50 17.07 19.18
C PHE A 590 6.54 16.56 20.18
N ILE A 591 6.68 15.23 20.27
CA ILE A 591 7.46 14.56 21.32
C ILE A 591 8.93 14.50 20.91
N ASN A 592 9.24 13.76 19.85
CA ASN A 592 10.60 13.60 19.32
C ASN A 592 10.56 13.13 17.86
N TRP A 593 11.71 13.20 17.20
CA TRP A 593 11.91 12.69 15.84
C TRP A 593 13.35 12.19 15.62
N ARG A 594 13.57 11.49 14.52
CA ARG A 594 14.87 11.01 14.05
C ARG A 594 15.00 11.31 12.56
N LEU A 595 16.15 11.83 12.14
CA LEU A 595 16.49 12.01 10.73
C LEU A 595 17.33 10.82 10.26
N ASN A 596 16.86 10.14 9.22
CA ASN A 596 17.55 9.02 8.59
C ASN A 596 17.91 9.42 7.15
N LEU A 597 19.19 9.31 6.81
CA LEU A 597 19.74 9.64 5.50
C LEU A 597 20.22 8.36 4.84
N TRP A 598 19.78 8.12 3.60
CA TRP A 598 20.14 6.95 2.80
C TRP A 598 20.82 7.44 1.52
N GLY A 599 21.80 6.71 1.00
CA GLY A 599 22.55 7.20 -0.15
C GLY A 599 23.58 6.25 -0.73
N GLU A 600 24.28 6.71 -1.76
CA GLU A 600 25.39 5.99 -2.36
C GLU A 600 26.65 6.08 -1.47
N ALA A 601 27.37 4.96 -1.31
CA ALA A 601 28.61 4.94 -0.53
C ALA A 601 29.77 5.72 -1.17
N ILE A 602 30.67 6.29 -0.36
CA ILE A 602 31.95 6.85 -0.84
C ILE A 602 32.89 5.71 -1.26
N ASP A 603 32.99 4.67 -0.45
CA ASP A 603 33.75 3.43 -0.70
C ASP A 603 32.86 2.21 -0.43
N ASP A 604 32.69 1.34 -1.43
CA ASP A 604 31.84 0.14 -1.34
C ASP A 604 32.57 -1.07 -0.73
N SER A 605 33.91 -1.07 -0.74
CA SER A 605 34.73 -2.23 -0.36
C SER A 605 34.56 -2.67 1.10
N HIS A 606 34.15 -1.74 1.97
CA HIS A 606 33.91 -1.96 3.40
C HIS A 606 32.46 -1.71 3.83
N GLN A 607 31.55 -1.38 2.90
CA GLN A 607 30.16 -1.06 3.25
C GLN A 607 29.38 -2.36 3.55
N PRO A 608 28.85 -2.55 4.77
CA PRO A 608 28.05 -3.71 5.12
C PRO A 608 26.67 -3.67 4.46
N LEU A 609 25.97 -4.80 4.47
CA LEU A 609 24.53 -4.83 4.18
C LEU A 609 23.75 -4.17 5.32
N HIS A 610 22.61 -3.57 5.00
CA HIS A 610 21.73 -2.97 5.99
C HIS A 610 21.19 -4.04 6.96
N PRO A 611 21.16 -3.82 8.29
CA PRO A 611 20.60 -4.78 9.24
C PRO A 611 19.14 -5.15 8.94
N LEU A 612 18.72 -6.34 9.38
CA LEU A 612 17.31 -6.72 9.34
C LEU A 612 16.50 -5.89 10.35
N PRO A 613 15.31 -5.36 9.98
CA PRO A 613 14.46 -4.55 10.86
C PRO A 613 14.12 -5.22 12.20
N GLY A 614 13.97 -4.42 13.25
CA GLY A 614 13.64 -4.90 14.60
C GLY A 614 14.76 -5.67 15.33
N GLY A 615 15.99 -5.70 14.80
CA GLY A 615 17.19 -6.00 15.60
C GLY A 615 17.59 -4.78 16.44
N TYR A 616 18.16 -5.00 17.65
CA TYR A 616 18.59 -3.99 18.64
C TYR A 616 18.49 -2.51 18.22
N GLU A 617 17.29 -1.95 18.33
CA GLU A 617 17.10 -0.51 18.18
C GLU A 617 17.56 0.22 19.45
N GLU A 618 18.30 1.32 19.27
CA GLU A 618 18.51 2.29 20.35
C GLU A 618 17.15 2.90 20.71
N LYS A 619 16.60 2.46 21.85
CA LYS A 619 15.42 3.06 22.46
C LYS A 619 15.60 4.58 22.54
N ALA A 620 14.52 5.32 22.28
CA ALA A 620 14.49 6.74 22.59
C ALA A 620 14.94 6.97 24.05
N PRO A 621 15.84 7.92 24.32
CA PRO A 621 16.39 8.12 25.64
C PRO A 621 15.30 8.55 26.63
N ASP A 622 15.22 7.89 27.78
CA ASP A 622 14.22 8.15 28.82
C ASP A 622 14.27 9.59 29.40
N ASN A 623 15.29 10.37 29.08
CA ASN A 623 15.50 11.71 29.63
C ASN A 623 16.17 12.65 28.61
N PRO A 624 15.39 13.51 27.93
CA PRO A 624 15.91 14.39 26.88
C PRO A 624 16.37 15.76 27.37
N SER A 625 17.43 16.28 26.74
CA SER A 625 17.73 17.71 26.76
C SER A 625 16.75 18.46 25.86
N VAL A 626 15.94 19.35 26.42
CA VAL A 626 15.03 20.22 25.66
C VAL A 626 15.86 21.15 24.76
N ALA A 627 15.73 21.00 23.44
CA ALA A 627 16.32 21.90 22.46
C ALA A 627 15.46 23.16 22.25
N GLU A 628 16.07 24.26 21.81
CA GLU A 628 15.34 25.51 21.55
C GLU A 628 14.44 25.37 20.31
N THR A 629 13.12 25.32 20.54
CA THR A 629 12.11 25.35 19.47
C THR A 629 11.73 26.78 19.10
N VAL A 630 11.46 27.02 17.82
CA VAL A 630 10.94 28.32 17.34
C VAL A 630 9.54 28.11 16.75
N VAL A 631 8.60 28.99 17.11
CA VAL A 631 7.28 29.04 16.47
C VAL A 631 7.43 29.79 15.14
N MET A 632 7.11 29.13 14.04
CA MET A 632 7.24 29.70 12.68
C MET A 632 5.86 29.90 12.03
N PRO A 633 5.67 30.96 11.22
CA PRO A 633 4.51 31.06 10.32
C PRO A 633 4.50 29.90 9.32
N SER A 634 3.33 29.44 8.91
CA SER A 634 3.21 28.32 7.98
C SER A 634 3.74 28.67 6.59
N ALA A 635 4.41 27.71 5.94
CA ALA A 635 4.90 27.86 4.57
C ALA A 635 3.78 27.83 3.51
N SER A 636 2.54 27.59 3.91
CA SER A 636 1.36 27.36 3.06
C SER A 636 0.76 28.62 2.40
N ASP A 637 1.26 29.82 2.70
CA ASP A 637 0.78 31.08 2.08
C ASP A 637 1.27 31.28 0.63
N HIS A 638 2.05 30.34 0.10
CA HIS A 638 2.20 30.14 -1.33
C HIS A 638 1.67 28.74 -1.71
N GLN A 639 0.60 28.73 -2.52
CA GLN A 639 -0.14 27.56 -3.01
C GLN A 639 -1.19 26.90 -2.08
N MET A 640 -2.09 27.70 -1.53
CA MET A 640 -3.50 27.29 -1.39
C MET A 640 -4.44 28.18 -2.21
N ALA A 641 -4.33 28.09 -3.53
CA ALA A 641 -5.30 28.66 -4.46
C ALA A 641 -6.43 27.64 -4.71
N THR A 642 -7.40 27.59 -3.78
CA THR A 642 -8.75 27.03 -3.90
C THR A 642 -9.03 26.11 -5.11
N ALA A 643 -8.98 24.79 -4.88
CA ALA A 643 -9.61 23.82 -5.75
C ALA A 643 -11.15 23.90 -5.62
N THR A 644 -11.79 24.84 -6.33
CA THR A 644 -13.25 24.95 -6.41
C THR A 644 -13.73 25.10 -7.84
N ALA A 645 -14.45 24.08 -8.31
CA ALA A 645 -15.39 24.07 -9.44
C ALA A 645 -14.99 24.87 -10.71
N HIS A 646 -14.43 24.16 -11.70
CA HIS A 646 -14.40 24.66 -13.08
C HIS A 646 -15.82 24.70 -13.69
N PRO A 647 -16.30 25.86 -14.19
CA PRO A 647 -17.49 25.91 -15.04
C PRO A 647 -17.12 25.45 -16.46
N MET A 648 -17.97 24.63 -17.08
CA MET A 648 -17.99 24.49 -18.54
C MET A 648 -18.56 25.77 -19.14
N ASP A 649 -17.77 26.47 -19.96
CA ASP A 649 -18.07 26.67 -21.39
C ASP A 649 -17.00 27.55 -22.04
N GLY A 650 -16.65 27.24 -23.28
CA GLY A 650 -15.70 28.04 -24.05
C GLY A 650 -16.40 29.01 -25.00
N GLN A 651 -15.86 30.22 -25.15
CA GLN A 651 -15.96 30.96 -26.40
C GLN A 651 -14.72 31.82 -26.66
N ILE A 652 -14.29 31.81 -27.92
CA ILE A 652 -13.10 32.50 -28.43
C ILE A 652 -13.58 33.83 -29.07
N LEU A 653 -12.89 34.95 -28.81
CA LEU A 653 -12.32 35.85 -29.84
C LEU A 653 -11.85 37.23 -29.32
N GLN A 654 -10.58 37.52 -29.63
CA GLN A 654 -9.93 38.78 -30.03
C GLN A 654 -10.39 40.18 -29.52
N GLU A 655 -9.38 40.85 -28.94
CA GLU A 655 -8.97 42.26 -28.95
C GLU A 655 -9.87 43.43 -29.45
N ALA A 656 -9.70 44.53 -28.69
CA ALA A 656 -9.64 45.95 -29.09
C ALA A 656 -10.88 46.84 -28.88
N GLY A 657 -10.64 48.03 -28.33
CA GLY A 657 -11.54 49.19 -28.44
C GLY A 657 -11.92 49.88 -27.13
N SER A 658 -11.34 51.06 -26.89
CA SER A 658 -11.74 51.98 -25.81
C SER A 658 -13.07 52.69 -26.08
N SER A 659 -13.93 52.89 -25.07
CA SER A 659 -14.51 54.21 -24.72
C SER A 659 -15.51 54.11 -23.57
N ALA A 660 -15.79 55.23 -22.90
CA ALA A 660 -16.63 55.31 -21.71
C ALA A 660 -18.08 55.71 -22.01
N ALA A 661 -19.03 55.20 -21.23
CA ALA A 661 -20.31 55.86 -20.95
C ALA A 661 -20.91 55.36 -19.63
N SER A 662 -21.47 56.28 -18.85
CA SER A 662 -22.17 56.03 -17.58
C SER A 662 -23.69 55.91 -17.75
N ALA A 663 -24.33 55.11 -16.90
CA ALA A 663 -25.61 55.36 -16.20
C ALA A 663 -26.53 54.13 -16.12
N GLY A 664 -27.29 53.99 -15.04
CA GLY A 664 -28.44 53.06 -14.96
C GLY A 664 -28.60 52.35 -13.61
N ILE A 665 -29.30 52.98 -12.66
CA ILE A 665 -29.73 52.34 -11.40
C ILE A 665 -30.93 51.42 -11.67
N GLY A 666 -30.95 50.22 -11.09
CA GLY A 666 -32.06 49.27 -11.23
C GLY A 666 -32.12 48.21 -10.12
N THR A 667 -32.62 48.57 -8.94
CA THR A 667 -32.98 47.61 -7.87
C THR A 667 -34.21 46.80 -8.23
N ILE A 668 -34.11 45.46 -8.26
CA ILE A 668 -35.26 44.55 -8.15
C ILE A 668 -34.95 43.41 -7.16
N THR A 669 -36.00 42.99 -6.45
CA THR A 669 -36.03 42.17 -5.23
C THR A 669 -35.85 40.66 -5.46
N ARG A 670 -35.35 39.97 -4.42
CA ARG A 670 -35.47 38.52 -4.29
C ARG A 670 -36.94 38.09 -4.30
N HIS A 671 -37.26 37.06 -5.08
CA HIS A 671 -38.45 36.23 -4.85
C HIS A 671 -38.07 34.76 -4.78
N SER A 672 -38.48 34.12 -3.68
CA SER A 672 -38.52 32.67 -3.52
C SER A 672 -39.74 32.11 -4.25
N SER A 673 -39.56 31.10 -5.09
CA SER A 673 -40.65 30.30 -5.67
C SER A 673 -40.46 28.83 -5.36
N SER A 674 -41.29 28.33 -4.46
CA SER A 674 -41.56 26.89 -4.32
C SER A 674 -42.36 26.40 -5.52
N SER A 675 -42.08 25.20 -6.00
CA SER A 675 -42.89 24.53 -7.03
C SER A 675 -43.06 23.05 -6.72
N GLN A 676 -44.21 22.72 -6.13
CA GLN A 676 -44.79 21.39 -6.33
C GLN A 676 -45.41 21.34 -7.73
N LEU A 677 -45.20 20.26 -8.49
CA LEU A 677 -46.23 19.70 -9.37
C LEU A 677 -45.89 18.29 -9.86
N TYR A 678 -46.78 17.36 -9.50
CA TYR A 678 -47.14 16.09 -10.13
C TYR A 678 -46.40 15.61 -11.41
N TYR A 679 -46.07 14.32 -11.42
CA TYR A 679 -46.13 13.49 -12.62
C TYR A 679 -46.92 12.19 -12.37
N ASN A 680 -48.10 12.08 -12.97
CA ASN A 680 -48.82 10.81 -13.09
C ASN A 680 -48.12 9.94 -14.15
N ASN A 681 -47.65 8.74 -13.79
CA ASN A 681 -47.08 7.80 -14.76
C ASN A 681 -47.70 6.39 -14.60
N PRO A 682 -48.51 5.92 -15.57
CA PRO A 682 -49.23 4.64 -15.45
C PRO A 682 -48.32 3.41 -15.42
N ARG A 683 -47.02 3.55 -15.76
CA ARG A 683 -46.04 2.46 -15.65
C ARG A 683 -45.68 2.11 -14.21
N PHE A 684 -45.78 3.05 -13.26
CA PHE A 684 -45.43 2.80 -11.87
C PHE A 684 -46.43 1.86 -11.18
N ALA A 685 -47.73 2.07 -11.39
CA ALA A 685 -48.79 1.24 -10.83
C ALA A 685 -48.72 -0.23 -11.29
N LEU A 686 -48.29 -0.48 -12.54
CA LEU A 686 -48.11 -1.82 -13.08
C LEU A 686 -46.96 -2.57 -12.39
N ILE A 687 -45.85 -1.88 -12.11
CA ILE A 687 -44.69 -2.45 -11.40
C ILE A 687 -45.06 -2.81 -9.95
N THR A 688 -45.79 -1.95 -9.24
CA THR A 688 -46.25 -2.24 -7.86
C THR A 688 -47.24 -3.42 -7.82
N ALA A 689 -48.08 -3.57 -8.83
CA ALA A 689 -49.02 -4.71 -8.94
C ALA A 689 -48.30 -6.04 -9.21
N ILE A 690 -47.25 -6.04 -10.03
CA ILE A 690 -46.45 -7.25 -10.31
C ILE A 690 -45.66 -7.66 -9.07
N LEU A 691 -45.00 -6.72 -8.38
CA LEU A 691 -44.26 -6.99 -7.14
C LEU A 691 -45.15 -7.57 -6.03
N THR A 692 -46.35 -7.02 -5.84
CA THR A 692 -47.30 -7.54 -4.82
C THR A 692 -47.83 -8.93 -5.18
N ALA A 693 -48.06 -9.24 -6.47
CA ALA A 693 -48.44 -10.59 -6.92
C ALA A 693 -47.33 -11.63 -6.70
N ILE A 694 -46.06 -11.27 -6.95
CA ILE A 694 -44.91 -12.15 -6.71
C ILE A 694 -44.76 -12.45 -5.21
N ILE A 695 -44.83 -11.44 -4.35
CA ILE A 695 -44.76 -11.61 -2.89
C ILE A 695 -45.88 -12.53 -2.39
N PHE A 696 -47.11 -12.38 -2.90
CA PHE A 696 -48.24 -13.24 -2.53
C PHE A 696 -48.01 -14.70 -2.95
N LEU A 697 -47.49 -14.96 -4.15
CA LEU A 697 -47.16 -16.30 -4.62
C LEU A 697 -46.05 -16.98 -3.79
N VAL A 698 -45.04 -16.23 -3.36
CA VAL A 698 -43.98 -16.74 -2.47
C VAL A 698 -44.54 -17.14 -1.09
N ILE A 699 -45.41 -16.31 -0.52
CA ILE A 699 -46.05 -16.61 0.79
C ILE A 699 -46.96 -17.84 0.69
N VAL A 700 -47.75 -17.97 -0.38
CA VAL A 700 -48.60 -19.15 -0.62
C VAL A 700 -47.75 -20.41 -0.85
N GLY A 701 -46.63 -20.30 -1.58
CA GLY A 701 -45.68 -21.40 -1.76
C GLY A 701 -45.07 -21.88 -0.44
N LEU A 702 -44.64 -20.96 0.43
CA LEU A 702 -44.11 -21.28 1.75
C LEU A 702 -45.15 -21.96 2.66
N HIS A 703 -46.41 -21.51 2.65
CA HIS A 703 -47.47 -22.17 3.41
C HIS A 703 -47.87 -23.55 2.87
N LEU A 704 -47.71 -23.81 1.56
CA LEU A 704 -47.93 -25.14 0.97
C LEU A 704 -46.76 -26.10 1.22
N CYS A 705 -45.52 -25.62 1.38
CA CYS A 705 -44.34 -26.47 1.60
C CYS A 705 -44.16 -26.96 3.05
N PHE A 706 -44.75 -26.28 4.04
CA PHE A 706 -44.57 -26.60 5.47
C PHE A 706 -45.83 -27.15 6.17
N GLY A 707 -46.89 -27.45 5.43
CA GLY A 707 -48.09 -28.11 5.97
C GLY A 707 -48.04 -29.64 5.81
N LEU A 708 -48.23 -30.36 6.93
CA LEU A 708 -48.48 -31.82 7.08
C LEU A 708 -47.28 -32.73 7.43
N VAL A 709 -46.99 -32.88 8.72
CA VAL A 709 -46.56 -34.15 9.33
C VAL A 709 -47.31 -34.36 10.65
N PRO A 710 -48.03 -35.49 10.86
CA PRO A 710 -48.73 -35.76 12.13
C PRO A 710 -47.82 -36.52 13.11
N VAL A 711 -47.84 -36.13 14.39
CA VAL A 711 -47.13 -36.85 15.47
C VAL A 711 -48.10 -37.77 16.22
N SER A 712 -47.73 -39.06 16.31
CA SER A 712 -48.44 -40.07 17.12
C SER A 712 -47.76 -40.30 18.47
N SER A 713 -48.50 -40.89 19.40
CA SER A 713 -48.30 -40.83 20.86
C SER A 713 -47.44 -41.93 21.50
N ARG A 714 -47.12 -41.72 22.80
CA ARG A 714 -46.48 -42.61 23.82
C ARG A 714 -44.94 -42.51 23.86
N ASN A 715 -44.24 -42.32 24.99
CA ASN A 715 -44.53 -42.30 26.44
C ASN A 715 -43.46 -41.39 27.14
N LEU A 716 -43.50 -40.96 28.42
CA LEU A 716 -44.37 -41.19 29.59
C LEU A 716 -44.37 -39.94 30.54
N ASP A 717 -44.96 -40.09 31.73
CA ASP A 717 -44.95 -39.33 33.00
C ASP A 717 -43.72 -38.43 33.33
N MET A 718 -43.83 -37.32 34.08
CA MET A 718 -44.50 -37.24 35.39
C MET A 718 -44.78 -35.80 35.92
N GLN A 719 -46.05 -35.54 36.27
CA GLN A 719 -46.62 -34.59 37.28
C GLN A 719 -46.40 -33.05 37.16
N LEU A 720 -47.48 -32.23 37.01
CA LEU A 720 -48.37 -31.56 38.03
C LEU A 720 -47.65 -30.39 38.78
N GLU A 721 -48.21 -29.19 39.01
CA GLU A 721 -49.61 -28.70 38.86
C GLU A 721 -49.73 -27.14 38.86
N MET A 722 -50.82 -26.61 38.25
CA MET A 722 -51.49 -25.28 38.42
C MET A 722 -50.66 -23.96 38.27
N ARG A 723 -51.04 -23.00 37.40
CA ARG A 723 -52.12 -21.98 37.52
C ARG A 723 -52.14 -21.28 38.89
N ASN A 724 -52.25 -19.94 39.01
CA ASN A 724 -52.99 -18.98 38.18
C ASN A 724 -52.63 -17.52 38.56
N SER A 725 -52.80 -16.54 37.64
CA SER A 725 -52.97 -15.08 37.88
C SER A 725 -51.90 -14.30 38.70
N GLY A 726 -51.65 -13.00 38.49
CA GLY A 726 -52.22 -12.02 37.56
C GLY A 726 -51.63 -10.63 37.84
N ASN A 727 -51.90 -9.64 36.98
CA ASN A 727 -51.41 -8.25 37.09
C ASN A 727 -51.64 -7.62 38.48
N TYR A 728 -50.69 -6.79 38.95
CA TYR A 728 -51.01 -5.38 39.20
C TYR A 728 -49.78 -4.45 39.17
N ARG A 729 -50.08 -3.15 39.20
CA ARG A 729 -49.25 -1.98 38.89
C ARG A 729 -48.69 -1.29 40.13
N ASP A 730 -47.62 -0.50 39.89
CA ASP A 730 -47.26 0.78 40.52
C ASP A 730 -47.11 0.87 42.07
N SER A 731 -45.92 1.25 42.54
CA SER A 731 -45.63 2.63 43.02
C SER A 731 -44.67 2.75 44.24
N LEU A 732 -43.80 3.76 44.12
CA LEU A 732 -43.27 4.67 45.14
C LEU A 732 -42.23 4.24 46.20
N GLU A 733 -41.16 5.04 46.15
CA GLU A 733 -40.46 5.73 47.25
C GLU A 733 -39.35 5.05 48.07
N ALA A 734 -38.26 5.82 48.15
CA ALA A 734 -37.03 5.56 48.86
C ALA A 734 -37.15 5.83 50.36
N HIS A 735 -36.20 5.29 51.14
CA HIS A 735 -35.56 6.08 52.18
C HIS A 735 -34.10 5.67 52.40
N GLU A 736 -33.36 6.57 53.03
CA GLU A 736 -31.91 6.58 53.17
C GLU A 736 -31.46 5.89 54.49
N SER A 737 -30.15 5.58 54.55
CA SER A 737 -29.26 5.70 55.73
C SER A 737 -29.58 4.98 57.06
N GLU A 738 -28.63 4.72 57.98
CA GLU A 738 -27.18 4.44 58.00
C GLU A 738 -26.82 4.08 59.48
N ILE A 739 -25.57 3.66 59.75
CA ILE A 739 -24.88 3.66 61.07
C ILE A 739 -25.28 2.62 62.15
N TYR A 740 -24.33 1.71 62.49
CA TYR A 740 -23.58 1.61 63.77
C TYR A 740 -22.58 0.43 63.63
N CYS A 741 -21.25 0.58 63.74
CA CYS A 741 -20.42 0.88 64.92
C CYS A 741 -20.53 -0.16 66.06
N SER A 742 -19.46 -0.63 66.72
CA SER A 742 -18.01 -0.33 66.60
C SER A 742 -17.16 -1.29 67.48
N ASP A 743 -15.89 -0.94 67.68
CA ASP A 743 -14.98 -1.32 68.80
C ASP A 743 -14.09 -2.57 68.63
N ILE A 744 -12.82 -2.63 69.06
CA ILE A 744 -11.67 -1.71 69.35
C ILE A 744 -10.61 -2.63 70.01
N GLY A 745 -9.30 -2.39 69.84
CA GLY A 745 -8.27 -3.07 70.66
C GLY A 745 -6.83 -2.94 70.12
N GLU A 746 -6.00 -2.14 70.81
CA GLU A 746 -4.67 -1.72 70.35
C GLU A 746 -3.46 -2.55 70.84
N ALA A 747 -2.32 -2.26 70.19
CA ALA A 747 -0.95 -2.12 70.75
C ALA A 747 -0.02 -3.34 70.89
N GLY A 748 1.22 -3.15 70.43
CA GLY A 748 2.36 -4.05 70.69
C GLY A 748 3.51 -3.91 69.68
N SER A 749 4.39 -2.92 69.85
CA SER A 749 5.62 -2.78 69.06
C SER A 749 6.78 -3.60 69.64
N PHE A 750 7.71 -4.08 68.80
CA PHE A 750 9.15 -4.14 69.10
C PHE A 750 9.98 -4.36 67.82
N ASP A 751 11.25 -3.96 67.86
CA ASP A 751 12.13 -3.70 66.71
C ASP A 751 13.47 -4.49 66.80
N LEU A 752 14.22 -4.51 65.69
CA LEU A 752 15.64 -4.90 65.50
C LEU A 752 15.98 -6.40 65.50
N ARG A 753 16.55 -6.89 64.38
CA ARG A 753 17.99 -6.71 64.07
C ARG A 753 18.36 -7.16 62.65
N ALA A 754 19.42 -6.54 62.12
CA ALA A 754 20.09 -6.92 60.88
C ALA A 754 21.12 -8.06 61.09
N GLY A 755 21.46 -8.72 59.99
CA GLY A 755 22.55 -9.68 59.82
C GLY A 755 22.86 -9.83 58.33
#